data_AF-A0A9P5N3R3-F1
#
_entry.id   AF-A0A9P5N3R3-F1
#
_cell.length_a   1.000
_cell.length_b   1.000
_cell.length_c   1.000
_cell.angle_alpha   90.00
_cell.angle_beta   90.00
_cell.angle_gamma   90.00
#
_symmetry.space_group_name_H-M   'P 1'
#
loop_
_entity.id
_entity.type
_entity.pdbx_description
1 polymer ?
#
loop_
_entity_poly.entity_id
_entity_poly.type
_entity_poly.pdbx_seq_one_letter_code
_entity_poly.pdbx_strand_id
1 'polypeptide(L)'
;MNYCTTAMSVRHPPPAPSLLARYGKLTHAPLTPRTHPCHPTPGKPTQGQQRPKNNNRRASINIATQNMNGFTAPSHSLNGIEKWSTITCTMNKLKIAILAVQETHLDDSRLHDILSVFGHKFLIIASQDPDSPRASAGVAFWHEPEQEELVLLNIYAPNNRNEHTDFWQGIETKQRMCRLRHPDFMLGDFNVTEDNIDRSPPRSDEPHAISALCEIRQKWELQDAWRHAHPHDRCFTYRANANGQQILSRLDRIYMSRGISCCMFDWAMGPTSTPTDHWLVRMKFAPRNAPHIGHSRWTWPIHSLQDDKLMTKVTDRGTQLLRDIDKNTHENVDRNTSNTQTLWHKFKNDIKVIAKEVTAESYHKINSRINAITKDLKELDTHPDFDTNDQLRSTEAWLEKEIIHLHNSNTRTQKDTLHAKIADHGEKLGGIWSAISKDSKLRDLIRRLKVPNSNPPQYKRHTQRMANLAKDYHQALQHDGLLNNENHNEYEHALNEVLAAIPDAQHLEDPAFTPLNWEATQAQTEEALHLSKNGSATGMDGCPYELWKTLHLHYNTACQVNKEGFNICKVLTEVFNDIQTHGINPKTDFALGWMCPIYKKKDPTKIGNYRPITLMNTDYKLLTKVLVLQLSPSAAAPPSTSILARINSFLQSWNLPTKGPRHRWLNTDTVRMLKVARKYHTHLAAIRLSTHLCTQLPAWYHLRAAARPLTTRTVQCLLKKHSVATVADLISTSDHLCNENQIIPHTHDPQCICNGCSHDRENECTHPHECTADALARIHLITPKLNPLDPGDIHNNLSLTPSRRDNNRKARATDSKIRFDPTITCKSNLAECFRIFTNPDRISDAPARCDHTVRANHRHQSVTVYTDGACINNGKLNARCGSSIWISPNHAKNSAIRVPSPHQSNQVGEVAAIIAAVNSFPKFLPLTIILDSKYAINGLTTHLHTWEDHGWIGVKNTDLFKRAAFLLRSRIATTDFQWVKGHSGTLGNEESDRLAREGADKPNEDILSLEVPTEFDLQGAKLASISQAIAYRGIQDSKQHQPQNTTTRNLQIARDAIHEHSGVIETDESLWKGTQNPNI
;
A
#
# COMPACT_ATOMS: atom_id res chain seq x y z
N MET A 1 2.95 10.70 50.89
CA MET A 1 1.91 9.77 50.43
C MET A 1 1.53 10.17 49.01
N ASN A 2 1.35 9.16 48.16
CA ASN A 2 1.73 9.16 46.75
C ASN A 2 0.52 9.31 45.85
N TYR A 3 0.47 10.36 45.02
CA TYR A 3 -0.52 10.43 43.95
C TYR A 3 0.04 11.07 42.68
N CYS A 4 -0.08 10.30 41.59
CA CYS A 4 0.27 10.64 40.20
C CYS A 4 -0.53 11.85 39.71
N THR A 5 0.17 12.89 39.31
CA THR A 5 -0.40 14.08 38.69
C THR A 5 0.55 14.57 37.61
N THR A 6 0.17 14.34 36.35
CA THR A 6 0.89 14.91 35.21
C THR A 6 0.21 16.21 34.85
N ALA A 7 0.88 17.31 35.14
CA ALA A 7 0.46 18.62 34.67
C ALA A 7 1.69 19.26 34.01
N MET A 8 1.66 19.40 32.69
CA MET A 8 2.75 20.00 31.92
C MET A 8 2.23 21.13 31.03
N SER A 9 2.89 22.28 31.11
CA SER A 9 2.85 23.32 30.09
C SER A 9 4.02 23.05 29.14
N VAL A 10 3.74 22.74 27.88
CA VAL A 10 4.76 22.60 26.84
C VAL A 10 5.17 24.01 26.40
N ARG A 11 6.34 24.49 26.86
CA ARG A 11 7.05 25.61 26.24
C ARG A 11 8.16 25.04 25.36
N HIS A 12 8.23 25.47 24.11
CA HIS A 12 9.39 25.23 23.26
C HIS A 12 10.67 25.83 23.90
N PRO A 13 11.83 25.16 23.80
CA PRO A 13 13.10 25.81 24.12
C PRO A 13 13.34 26.95 23.12
N PRO A 14 13.87 28.11 23.56
CA PRO A 14 14.18 29.20 22.64
C PRO A 14 15.37 28.79 21.74
N PRO A 15 15.38 29.18 20.46
CA PRO A 15 16.59 29.07 19.66
C PRO A 15 17.68 29.98 20.25
N ALA A 16 18.92 29.51 20.21
CA ALA A 16 20.10 30.25 20.64
C ALA A 16 20.16 31.68 20.01
N PRO A 17 20.72 32.67 20.72
CA PRO A 17 20.54 34.07 20.38
C PRO A 17 21.40 34.47 19.18
N SER A 18 20.78 35.03 18.15
CA SER A 18 21.45 35.95 17.25
C SER A 18 20.60 37.19 16.99
N LEU A 19 21.22 38.33 17.30
CA LEU A 19 20.96 39.70 16.86
C LEU A 19 19.73 40.48 17.40
N LEU A 20 20.11 41.53 18.11
CA LEU A 20 19.36 42.64 18.70
C LEU A 20 18.49 43.45 17.72
N ALA A 21 17.43 44.01 18.32
CA ALA A 21 16.86 45.35 18.14
C ALA A 21 16.02 45.68 16.89
N ARG A 22 14.71 45.95 17.11
CA ARG A 22 14.12 47.30 17.14
C ARG A 22 12.57 47.25 17.17
N TYR A 23 11.99 48.29 17.78
CA TYR A 23 10.58 48.68 17.90
C TYR A 23 9.76 47.89 18.94
N GLY A 24 9.07 48.48 19.91
CA GLY A 24 8.79 49.89 20.21
C GLY A 24 7.63 49.90 21.21
N LYS A 25 7.79 50.63 22.32
CA LYS A 25 6.83 50.78 23.43
C LYS A 25 5.42 51.10 22.93
N LEU A 26 4.41 50.36 23.40
CA LEU A 26 3.07 50.89 23.63
C LEU A 26 2.52 50.34 24.95
N THR A 27 1.92 51.25 25.69
CA THR A 27 1.68 51.28 27.13
C THR A 27 0.49 50.44 27.59
N HIS A 28 0.62 49.82 28.77
CA HIS A 28 -0.46 49.22 29.53
C HIS A 28 -1.55 50.25 29.90
N ALA A 29 -2.82 49.91 29.67
CA ALA A 29 -3.95 50.49 30.37
C ALA A 29 -4.55 49.41 31.29
N PRO A 30 -4.75 49.68 32.60
CA PRO A 30 -5.35 48.72 33.51
C PRO A 30 -6.88 48.76 33.41
N LEU A 31 -7.50 47.62 33.10
CA LEU A 31 -8.94 47.44 33.29
C LEU A 31 -9.18 47.05 34.74
N THR A 32 -9.80 47.96 35.49
CA THR A 32 -10.26 47.80 36.87
C THR A 32 -11.28 46.67 37.01
N PRO A 33 -11.25 45.86 38.10
CA PRO A 33 -12.29 44.88 38.38
C PRO A 33 -13.54 45.59 38.93
N ARG A 34 -14.68 45.44 38.27
CA ARG A 34 -15.99 45.78 38.85
C ARG A 34 -16.40 44.66 39.81
N THR A 35 -16.35 44.95 41.10
CA THR A 35 -16.98 44.17 42.17
C THR A 35 -18.49 44.43 42.18
N HIS A 36 -19.29 43.38 42.07
CA HIS A 36 -20.68 43.38 42.57
C HIS A 36 -20.90 42.13 43.44
N PRO A 37 -21.52 42.29 44.62
CA PRO A 37 -21.63 41.24 45.63
C PRO A 37 -22.74 40.24 45.33
N CYS A 38 -22.48 38.98 45.68
CA CYS A 38 -23.43 37.88 45.71
C CYS A 38 -24.50 38.08 46.79
N HIS A 39 -25.78 37.98 46.42
CA HIS A 39 -26.80 37.33 47.23
C HIS A 39 -27.74 36.50 46.34
N PRO A 40 -28.16 35.29 46.76
CA PRO A 40 -29.01 34.43 45.96
C PRO A 40 -30.49 34.74 46.22
N THR A 41 -31.28 34.89 45.16
CA THR A 41 -32.74 34.74 45.23
C THR A 41 -33.20 33.73 44.17
N PRO A 42 -34.17 32.85 44.50
CA PRO A 42 -34.61 31.78 43.61
C PRO A 42 -35.55 32.37 42.53
N GLY A 43 -35.00 32.61 41.34
CA GLY A 43 -35.75 33.02 40.15
C GLY A 43 -36.18 31.83 39.29
N LYS A 44 -37.46 31.80 38.93
CA LYS A 44 -38.15 30.81 38.08
C LYS A 44 -37.38 30.46 36.78
N PRO A 45 -37.55 29.23 36.24
CA PRO A 45 -36.85 28.79 35.04
C PRO A 45 -37.34 29.57 33.82
N THR A 46 -36.46 30.40 33.25
CA THR A 46 -36.70 30.99 31.92
C THR A 46 -36.73 29.86 30.88
N GLN A 47 -37.91 29.67 30.29
CA GLN A 47 -38.15 28.85 29.12
C GLN A 47 -37.16 29.19 27.99
N GLY A 48 -36.56 28.14 27.39
CA GLY A 48 -36.19 28.16 25.98
C GLY A 48 -34.90 28.90 25.58
N GLN A 49 -33.75 28.58 26.17
CA GLN A 49 -32.51 28.70 25.40
C GLN A 49 -32.45 27.53 24.41
N GLN A 50 -32.89 27.80 23.17
CA GLN A 50 -32.72 26.90 22.03
C GLN A 50 -31.25 26.45 21.95
N ARG A 51 -31.00 25.14 22.12
CA ARG A 51 -29.72 24.52 21.77
C ARG A 51 -29.35 24.93 20.34
N PRO A 52 -28.13 25.44 20.05
CA PRO A 52 -27.77 25.82 18.70
C PRO A 52 -27.71 24.55 17.82
N LYS A 53 -28.76 24.33 17.02
CA LYS A 53 -28.92 23.20 16.08
C LYS A 53 -27.78 23.07 15.02
N ASN A 54 -26.80 23.97 14.99
CA ASN A 54 -25.81 24.10 13.91
C ASN A 54 -24.38 23.60 14.22
N ASN A 55 -24.05 23.14 15.43
CA ASN A 55 -22.68 22.69 15.75
C ASN A 55 -22.27 21.40 15.03
N ASN A 56 -23.21 20.53 14.62
CA ASN A 56 -22.92 19.27 13.94
C ASN A 56 -22.22 19.41 12.58
N ARG A 57 -22.24 20.60 11.97
CA ARG A 57 -21.57 20.86 10.68
C ARG A 57 -20.22 21.55 10.82
N ARG A 58 -19.67 21.66 12.03
CA ARG A 58 -18.35 22.28 12.27
C ARG A 58 -17.27 21.20 12.39
N ALA A 59 -16.06 21.53 11.94
CA ALA A 59 -14.90 20.69 12.16
C ALA A 59 -14.72 20.48 13.66
N SER A 60 -14.78 19.22 14.09
CA SER A 60 -14.74 18.82 15.50
C SER A 60 -13.76 17.68 15.68
N ILE A 61 -13.25 17.56 16.90
CA ILE A 61 -12.45 16.44 17.36
C ILE A 61 -13.25 15.64 18.39
N ASN A 62 -13.04 14.32 18.44
CA ASN A 62 -13.60 13.52 19.53
C ASN A 62 -12.58 13.45 20.67
N ILE A 63 -13.03 13.78 21.89
CA ILE A 63 -12.28 13.63 23.14
C ILE A 63 -12.95 12.51 23.94
N ALA A 64 -12.15 11.62 24.52
CA ALA A 64 -12.67 10.49 25.28
C ALA A 64 -11.82 10.13 26.50
N THR A 65 -12.43 9.42 27.45
CA THR A 65 -11.76 8.77 28.59
C THR A 65 -12.22 7.32 28.73
N GLN A 66 -11.31 6.43 29.15
CA GLN A 66 -11.61 5.03 29.44
C GLN A 66 -10.60 4.43 30.42
N ASN A 67 -11.06 3.94 31.56
CA ASN A 67 -10.30 3.02 32.37
C ASN A 67 -10.21 1.64 31.65
N MET A 68 -9.01 1.05 31.56
CA MET A 68 -8.78 -0.22 30.85
C MET A 68 -8.70 -1.46 31.75
N ASN A 69 -8.76 -1.28 33.07
CA ASN A 69 -8.67 -2.32 34.10
C ASN A 69 -7.50 -3.29 33.84
N GLY A 70 -6.27 -2.77 33.84
CA GLY A 70 -5.04 -3.53 33.95
C GLY A 70 -4.92 -4.77 33.05
N PHE A 71 -4.32 -5.84 33.62
CA PHE A 71 -4.03 -7.12 32.96
C PHE A 71 -5.20 -8.10 33.07
N THR A 72 -5.57 -8.80 31.99
CA THR A 72 -6.36 -10.04 32.09
C THR A 72 -5.46 -11.19 32.49
N ALA A 73 -5.81 -11.94 33.54
CA ALA A 73 -5.11 -13.13 34.05
C ALA A 73 -4.67 -14.09 32.91
N PRO A 74 -3.59 -14.88 33.11
CA PRO A 74 -2.93 -15.62 32.03
C PRO A 74 -3.80 -16.79 31.54
N SER A 75 -4.67 -16.55 30.56
CA SER A 75 -5.25 -17.60 29.74
C SER A 75 -4.57 -17.60 28.37
N HIS A 76 -3.53 -18.43 28.23
CA HIS A 76 -3.00 -19.03 26.98
C HIS A 76 -2.98 -18.25 25.63
N SER A 77 -2.98 -16.92 25.60
CA SER A 77 -2.73 -16.15 24.38
C SER A 77 -1.66 -15.06 24.60
N LEU A 78 -0.86 -14.85 23.57
CA LEU A 78 0.38 -14.09 23.55
C LEU A 78 0.21 -12.62 23.98
N ASN A 79 1.02 -12.18 24.95
CA ASN A 79 1.50 -10.82 25.25
C ASN A 79 0.45 -9.69 25.35
N GLY A 80 0.54 -8.85 26.39
CA GLY A 80 -0.36 -7.71 26.71
C GLY A 80 -0.55 -6.61 25.64
N ILE A 81 -0.07 -6.82 24.42
CA ILE A 81 -0.27 -6.01 23.21
C ILE A 81 -1.73 -6.08 22.72
N GLU A 82 -2.48 -7.14 23.03
CA GLU A 82 -3.85 -7.33 22.56
C GLU A 82 -4.80 -6.19 22.99
N LYS A 83 -4.80 -5.77 24.28
CA LYS A 83 -5.64 -4.63 24.75
C LYS A 83 -5.23 -3.29 24.11
N TRP A 84 -3.94 -3.04 23.90
CA TRP A 84 -3.48 -1.81 23.24
C TRP A 84 -3.82 -1.77 21.75
N SER A 85 -3.85 -2.93 21.09
CA SER A 85 -4.35 -3.06 19.71
C SER A 85 -5.85 -2.75 19.62
N THR A 86 -6.66 -3.14 20.62
CA THR A 86 -8.10 -2.81 20.66
C THR A 86 -8.35 -1.34 20.96
N ILE A 87 -7.54 -0.71 21.83
CA ILE A 87 -7.56 0.74 22.05
C ILE A 87 -7.28 1.47 20.74
N THR A 88 -6.22 1.08 20.02
CA THR A 88 -5.87 1.67 18.72
C THR A 88 -6.99 1.51 17.68
N CYS A 89 -7.62 0.33 17.63
CA CYS A 89 -8.77 0.08 16.76
C CYS A 89 -9.95 1.01 17.12
N THR A 90 -10.24 1.13 18.41
CA THR A 90 -11.31 1.99 18.95
C THR A 90 -11.07 3.45 18.60
N MET A 91 -9.86 3.96 18.82
CA MET A 91 -9.48 5.33 18.46
C MET A 91 -9.67 5.60 16.96
N ASN A 92 -9.24 4.68 16.10
CA ASN A 92 -9.40 4.83 14.65
C ASN A 92 -10.87 4.76 14.20
N LYS A 93 -11.63 3.79 14.71
CA LYS A 93 -13.05 3.59 14.38
C LYS A 93 -13.91 4.78 14.81
N LEU A 94 -13.69 5.26 16.03
CA LEU A 94 -14.44 6.37 16.61
C LEU A 94 -13.83 7.75 16.29
N LYS A 95 -12.71 7.79 15.56
CA LYS A 95 -11.93 8.99 15.21
C LYS A 95 -11.62 9.85 16.44
N ILE A 96 -11.13 9.21 17.49
CA ILE A 96 -10.74 9.85 18.76
C ILE A 96 -9.42 10.59 18.54
N ALA A 97 -9.42 11.88 18.81
CA ALA A 97 -8.23 12.73 18.71
C ALA A 97 -7.45 12.76 20.03
N ILE A 98 -8.17 12.74 21.17
CA ILE A 98 -7.60 12.73 22.51
C ILE A 98 -8.28 11.62 23.30
N LEU A 99 -7.50 10.68 23.82
CA LEU A 99 -7.97 9.60 24.69
C LEU A 99 -7.18 9.63 25.99
N ALA A 100 -7.86 9.81 27.12
CA ALA A 100 -7.28 9.56 28.43
C ALA A 100 -7.56 8.11 28.83
N VAL A 101 -6.53 7.39 29.24
CA VAL A 101 -6.61 6.01 29.69
C VAL A 101 -6.10 5.93 31.12
N GLN A 102 -6.81 5.18 31.95
CA GLN A 102 -6.48 4.95 33.36
C GLN A 102 -6.18 3.46 33.61
N GLU A 103 -5.52 3.15 34.72
CA GLU A 103 -5.22 1.77 35.15
C GLU A 103 -4.42 0.95 34.12
N THR A 104 -3.38 1.58 33.56
CA THR A 104 -2.62 1.05 32.42
C THR A 104 -1.55 0.02 32.80
N HIS A 105 -1.09 0.03 34.06
CA HIS A 105 -0.06 -0.86 34.61
C HIS A 105 1.22 -0.90 33.74
N LEU A 106 1.67 0.27 33.27
CA LEU A 106 2.84 0.43 32.41
C LEU A 106 4.10 0.73 33.22
N ASP A 107 5.13 -0.09 33.00
CA ASP A 107 6.52 0.20 33.36
C ASP A 107 7.29 0.76 32.15
N ASP A 108 8.53 1.23 32.37
CA ASP A 108 9.36 1.84 31.32
C ASP A 108 9.62 0.90 30.14
N SER A 109 9.82 -0.39 30.42
CA SER A 109 10.05 -1.40 29.38
C SER A 109 8.83 -1.55 28.48
N ARG A 110 7.63 -1.60 29.06
CA ARG A 110 6.38 -1.74 28.30
C ARG A 110 5.98 -0.45 27.60
N LEU A 111 6.24 0.70 28.22
CA LEU A 111 6.07 1.98 27.56
C LEU A 111 6.98 2.04 26.33
N HIS A 112 8.21 1.55 26.42
CA HIS A 112 9.10 1.42 25.27
C HIS A 112 8.53 0.48 24.20
N ASP A 113 8.01 -0.69 24.57
CA ASP A 113 7.38 -1.62 23.62
C ASP A 113 6.18 -0.98 22.91
N ILE A 114 5.31 -0.29 23.65
CA ILE A 114 4.14 0.41 23.09
C ILE A 114 4.60 1.57 22.20
N LEU A 115 5.59 2.36 22.62
CA LEU A 115 6.15 3.44 21.81
C LEU A 115 6.82 2.90 20.55
N SER A 116 7.47 1.73 20.59
CA SER A 116 8.08 1.10 19.43
C SER A 116 7.05 0.66 18.38
N VAL A 117 5.85 0.26 18.82
CA VAL A 117 4.77 -0.23 17.95
C VAL A 117 3.79 0.88 17.53
N PHE A 118 3.54 1.86 18.40
CA PHE A 118 2.48 2.85 18.24
C PHE A 118 2.94 4.32 18.36
N GLY A 119 4.16 4.58 18.84
CA GLY A 119 4.68 5.93 19.08
C GLY A 119 4.88 6.76 17.83
N HIS A 120 4.94 6.13 16.65
CA HIS A 120 4.91 6.83 15.36
C HIS A 120 3.50 7.25 14.92
N LYS A 121 2.43 6.69 15.52
CA LYS A 121 1.04 7.04 15.21
C LYS A 121 0.45 8.05 16.18
N PHE A 122 0.79 7.93 17.46
CA PHE A 122 0.22 8.74 18.52
C PHE A 122 1.33 9.28 19.42
N LEU A 123 1.18 10.52 19.88
CA LEU A 123 1.94 10.99 21.02
C LEU A 123 1.34 10.35 22.28
N ILE A 124 2.13 9.49 22.92
CA ILE A 124 1.76 8.80 24.15
C ILE A 124 2.48 9.50 25.29
N ILE A 125 1.70 10.09 26.20
CA ILE A 125 2.22 10.70 27.42
C ILE A 125 1.80 9.81 28.58
N ALA A 126 2.78 9.17 29.22
CA ALA A 126 2.57 8.28 30.35
C ALA A 126 3.21 8.87 31.61
N SER A 127 2.65 8.52 32.76
CA SER A 127 3.18 8.89 34.08
C SER A 127 3.17 7.66 34.96
N GLN A 128 4.33 7.31 35.50
CA GLN A 128 4.51 6.14 36.36
C GLN A 128 4.36 6.53 37.83
N ASP A 129 3.89 5.58 38.62
CA ASP A 129 3.96 5.67 40.07
C ASP A 129 5.44 5.52 40.49
N PRO A 130 6.01 6.47 41.27
CA PRO A 130 7.41 6.45 41.68
C PRO A 130 7.80 5.24 42.56
N ASP A 131 6.85 4.68 43.31
CA ASP A 131 7.11 3.67 44.34
C ASP A 131 6.60 2.28 43.94
N SER A 132 5.69 2.20 42.97
CA SER A 132 5.20 0.93 42.41
C SER A 132 5.03 1.02 40.88
N PRO A 133 6.08 0.75 40.09
CA PRO A 133 6.07 0.89 38.62
C PRO A 133 5.02 0.03 37.90
N ARG A 134 4.43 -0.96 38.59
CA ARG A 134 3.35 -1.83 38.08
C ARG A 134 1.95 -1.46 38.60
N ALA A 135 1.83 -0.45 39.46
CA ALA A 135 0.55 0.07 39.92
C ALA A 135 -0.08 1.05 38.90
N SER A 136 -1.32 1.42 39.17
CA SER A 136 -2.31 2.10 38.31
C SER A 136 -1.84 3.44 37.72
N ALA A 137 -1.04 3.39 36.66
CA ALA A 137 -0.61 4.56 35.89
C ALA A 137 -1.67 5.01 34.85
N GLY A 138 -1.68 6.31 34.53
CA GLY A 138 -2.53 6.91 33.49
C GLY A 138 -1.75 7.32 32.24
N VAL A 139 -2.35 7.12 31.06
CA VAL A 139 -1.79 7.50 29.76
C VAL A 139 -2.73 8.48 29.07
N ALA A 140 -2.21 9.56 28.51
CA ALA A 140 -2.96 10.47 27.66
C ALA A 140 -2.41 10.43 26.24
N PHE A 141 -3.29 10.20 25.27
CA PHE A 141 -2.99 10.30 23.85
C PHE A 141 -3.32 11.71 23.35
N TRP A 142 -2.38 12.34 22.66
CA TRP A 142 -2.55 13.70 22.12
C TRP A 142 -2.31 13.75 20.61
N HIS A 143 -3.10 14.57 19.90
CA HIS A 143 -2.82 14.97 18.52
C HIS A 143 -2.93 16.49 18.35
N GLU A 144 -1.82 17.07 17.89
CA GLU A 144 -1.54 18.50 17.70
C GLU A 144 -2.64 19.35 17.03
N PRO A 145 -3.01 20.48 17.65
CA PRO A 145 -3.52 21.63 16.91
C PRO A 145 -2.67 22.87 17.20
N GLU A 146 -1.88 23.31 16.21
CA GLU A 146 -1.30 24.65 16.21
C GLU A 146 -2.43 25.70 16.34
N GLN A 147 -2.32 26.58 17.34
CA GLN A 147 -3.05 27.85 17.58
C GLN A 147 -4.13 27.92 18.69
N GLU A 148 -4.53 26.84 19.36
CA GLU A 148 -5.27 26.94 20.64
C GLU A 148 -4.66 25.94 21.64
N GLU A 149 -3.99 26.44 22.69
CA GLU A 149 -3.43 25.61 23.75
C GLU A 149 -4.57 25.11 24.67
N LEU A 150 -4.88 23.82 24.61
CA LEU A 150 -5.78 23.17 25.57
C LEU A 150 -4.97 22.58 26.73
N VAL A 151 -5.44 22.79 27.96
CA VAL A 151 -4.88 22.15 29.16
C VAL A 151 -5.78 20.99 29.57
N LEU A 152 -5.25 19.76 29.54
CA LEU A 152 -5.98 18.58 30.00
C LEU A 152 -5.35 17.98 31.24
N LEU A 153 -6.20 17.49 32.14
CA LEU A 153 -5.83 16.74 33.33
C LEU A 153 -6.49 15.36 33.27
N ASN A 154 -5.67 14.31 33.12
CA ASN A 154 -6.11 12.93 33.22
C ASN A 154 -6.07 12.48 34.69
N ILE A 155 -7.20 11.98 35.22
CA ILE A 155 -7.34 11.57 36.62
C ILE A 155 -7.57 10.07 36.73
N TYR A 156 -6.84 9.44 37.63
CA TYR A 156 -7.21 8.18 38.25
C TYR A 156 -7.18 8.40 39.76
N ALA A 157 -8.35 8.57 40.37
CA ALA A 157 -8.45 8.86 41.80
C ALA A 157 -8.35 7.58 42.65
N PRO A 158 -8.01 7.67 43.94
CA PRO A 158 -7.85 6.48 44.79
C PRO A 158 -9.17 5.72 44.99
N ASN A 159 -9.07 4.39 45.12
CA ASN A 159 -10.23 3.56 45.47
C ASN A 159 -10.68 3.78 46.93
N ASN A 160 -9.72 4.03 47.83
CA ASN A 160 -9.98 4.30 49.25
C ASN A 160 -10.51 5.73 49.44
N ARG A 161 -11.73 5.86 49.96
CA ARG A 161 -12.42 7.16 50.11
C ARG A 161 -11.69 8.12 51.03
N ASN A 162 -11.03 7.60 52.07
CA ASN A 162 -10.30 8.41 53.05
C ASN A 162 -9.08 9.12 52.45
N GLU A 163 -8.58 8.65 51.31
CA GLU A 163 -7.42 9.20 50.61
C GLU A 163 -7.76 10.36 49.67
N HIS A 164 -9.04 10.62 49.39
CA HIS A 164 -9.45 11.65 48.43
C HIS A 164 -9.05 13.06 48.84
N THR A 165 -9.16 13.40 50.14
CA THR A 165 -8.82 14.74 50.63
C THR A 165 -7.34 15.06 50.37
N ASP A 166 -6.45 14.15 50.76
CA ASP A 166 -5.01 14.29 50.57
C ASP A 166 -4.64 14.26 49.09
N PHE A 167 -5.31 13.42 48.29
CA PHE A 167 -5.16 13.35 46.83
C PHE A 167 -5.38 14.72 46.19
N TRP A 168 -6.56 15.32 46.39
CA TRP A 168 -6.92 16.60 45.75
C TRP A 168 -6.05 17.77 46.24
N GLN A 169 -5.72 17.78 47.54
CA GLN A 169 -4.80 18.78 48.09
C GLN A 169 -3.39 18.66 47.49
N GLY A 170 -2.92 17.43 47.25
CA GLY A 170 -1.67 17.16 46.54
C GLY A 170 -1.67 17.69 45.11
N ILE A 171 -2.76 17.49 44.36
CA ILE A 171 -2.92 18.04 43.00
C ILE A 171 -2.86 19.58 43.03
N GLU A 172 -3.61 20.21 43.93
CA GLU A 172 -3.66 21.66 44.07
C GLU A 172 -2.28 22.23 44.43
N THR A 173 -1.56 21.58 45.36
CA THR A 173 -0.21 21.98 45.77
C THR A 173 0.75 21.93 44.59
N LYS A 174 0.76 20.84 43.82
CA LYS A 174 1.59 20.71 42.61
C LYS A 174 1.22 21.74 41.54
N GLN A 175 -0.07 21.98 41.30
CA GLN A 175 -0.52 22.99 40.35
C GLN A 175 -0.01 24.39 40.70
N ARG A 176 -0.05 24.76 41.99
CA ARG A 176 0.47 26.04 42.50
C ARG A 176 1.98 26.12 42.43
N MET A 177 2.69 25.09 42.91
CA MET A 177 4.16 25.03 42.89
C MET A 177 4.72 25.13 41.47
N CYS A 178 4.10 24.44 40.51
CA CYS A 178 4.52 24.45 39.12
C CYS A 178 3.94 25.62 38.30
N ARG A 179 3.15 26.51 38.91
CA ARG A 179 2.47 27.67 38.26
C ARG A 179 1.70 27.29 36.99
N LEU A 180 1.00 26.16 37.02
CA LEU A 180 0.30 25.64 35.86
C LEU A 180 -1.06 26.31 35.69
N ARG A 181 -1.52 26.51 34.46
CA ARG A 181 -2.90 26.99 34.22
C ARG A 181 -3.91 25.95 34.70
N HIS A 182 -5.10 26.41 35.12
CA HIS A 182 -6.21 25.51 35.39
C HIS A 182 -6.57 24.72 34.13
N PRO A 183 -7.03 23.46 34.28
CA PRO A 183 -7.37 22.63 33.13
C PRO A 183 -8.61 23.16 32.40
N ASP A 184 -8.57 23.12 31.07
CA ASP A 184 -9.75 23.25 30.23
C ASP A 184 -10.63 22.00 30.32
N PHE A 185 -9.99 20.83 30.46
CA PHE A 185 -10.65 19.54 30.63
C PHE A 185 -10.03 18.74 31.78
N MET A 186 -10.86 18.23 32.68
CA MET A 186 -10.46 17.25 33.69
C MET A 186 -11.27 15.98 33.45
N LEU A 187 -10.62 14.91 33.02
CA LEU A 187 -11.27 13.68 32.58
C LEU A 187 -10.58 12.45 33.16
N GLY A 188 -11.35 11.39 33.39
CA GLY A 188 -10.80 10.15 33.94
C GLY A 188 -11.76 9.43 34.85
N ASP A 189 -11.21 8.49 35.60
CA ASP A 189 -11.90 7.73 36.62
C ASP A 189 -11.68 8.40 37.98
N PHE A 190 -12.76 8.95 38.52
CA PHE A 190 -12.73 9.68 39.78
C PHE A 190 -13.03 8.80 40.98
N ASN A 191 -13.34 7.53 40.75
CA ASN A 191 -13.69 6.52 41.75
C ASN A 191 -14.86 6.84 42.70
N VAL A 192 -15.35 8.08 42.81
CA VAL A 192 -16.47 8.53 43.66
C VAL A 192 -17.68 8.93 42.81
N THR A 193 -18.90 8.92 43.33
CA THR A 193 -20.09 9.50 42.68
C THR A 193 -20.56 10.76 43.42
N GLU A 194 -20.92 11.83 42.69
CA GLU A 194 -21.42 13.08 43.30
C GLU A 194 -22.88 12.98 43.75
N ASP A 195 -23.72 12.32 42.94
CA ASP A 195 -25.16 12.21 43.18
C ASP A 195 -25.59 10.74 43.33
N ASN A 196 -26.60 10.46 44.15
CA ASN A 196 -27.12 9.08 44.35
C ASN A 196 -27.64 8.45 43.04
N ILE A 197 -28.11 9.26 42.08
CA ILE A 197 -28.59 8.82 40.76
C ILE A 197 -27.46 8.21 39.90
N ASP A 198 -26.20 8.46 40.27
CA ASP A 198 -25.02 7.91 39.61
C ASP A 198 -24.66 6.50 40.10
N ARG A 199 -25.45 5.88 40.98
CA ARG A 199 -25.26 4.49 41.45
C ARG A 199 -26.52 3.65 41.36
N SER A 200 -26.33 2.36 41.11
CA SER A 200 -27.35 1.32 41.31
C SER A 200 -26.74 0.16 42.12
N PRO A 201 -27.30 -0.21 43.29
CA PRO A 201 -28.40 0.48 43.97
C PRO A 201 -28.02 1.90 44.46
N PRO A 202 -28.96 2.85 44.57
CA PRO A 202 -28.67 4.24 44.94
C PRO A 202 -28.16 4.32 46.38
N ARG A 203 -26.99 4.95 46.56
CA ARG A 203 -26.41 5.27 47.86
C ARG A 203 -25.43 6.41 47.72
N SER A 204 -25.26 7.19 48.80
CA SER A 204 -24.23 8.24 48.84
C SER A 204 -22.85 7.62 49.04
N ASP A 205 -21.84 8.22 48.43
CA ASP A 205 -20.46 8.04 48.87
C ASP A 205 -20.16 8.88 50.11
N GLU A 206 -19.00 8.65 50.71
CA GLU A 206 -18.53 9.37 51.89
C GLU A 206 -18.49 10.90 51.67
N PRO A 207 -19.13 11.70 52.54
CA PRO A 207 -19.26 13.16 52.33
C PRO A 207 -17.94 13.89 52.15
N HIS A 208 -16.89 13.48 52.89
CA HIS A 208 -15.58 14.12 52.81
C HIS A 208 -14.93 13.96 51.43
N ALA A 209 -15.09 12.79 50.78
CA ALA A 209 -14.55 12.53 49.45
C ALA A 209 -15.30 13.33 48.37
N ILE A 210 -16.61 13.49 48.52
CA ILE A 210 -17.46 14.31 47.63
C ILE A 210 -17.09 15.79 47.79
N SER A 211 -17.00 16.29 49.02
CA SER A 211 -16.63 17.68 49.31
C SER A 211 -15.28 18.06 48.72
N ALA A 212 -14.27 17.19 48.84
CA ALA A 212 -12.94 17.45 48.28
C ALA A 212 -12.95 17.64 46.74
N LEU A 213 -13.73 16.82 46.02
CA LEU A 213 -13.91 16.95 44.57
C LEU A 213 -14.74 18.20 44.20
N CYS A 214 -15.78 18.52 44.96
CA CYS A 214 -16.60 19.70 44.75
C CYS A 214 -15.80 21.00 44.93
N GLU A 215 -14.95 21.07 45.96
CA GLU A 215 -14.10 22.22 46.25
C GLU A 215 -13.12 22.51 45.12
N ILE A 216 -12.41 21.50 44.61
CA ILE A 216 -11.44 21.71 43.53
C ILE A 216 -12.13 22.14 42.23
N ARG A 217 -13.30 21.57 41.95
CA ARG A 217 -14.12 21.98 40.79
C ARG A 217 -14.60 23.41 40.89
N GLN A 218 -15.07 23.84 42.06
CA GLN A 218 -15.49 25.23 42.27
C GLN A 218 -14.31 26.19 42.10
N LYS A 219 -13.16 25.88 42.72
CA LYS A 219 -11.94 26.68 42.60
C LYS A 219 -11.47 26.84 41.16
N TRP A 220 -11.61 25.80 40.34
CA TRP A 220 -11.17 25.80 38.94
C TRP A 220 -12.29 26.11 37.94
N GLU A 221 -13.49 26.46 38.41
CA GLU A 221 -14.67 26.74 37.57
C GLU A 221 -15.01 25.61 36.58
N LEU A 222 -14.85 24.37 37.03
CA LEU A 222 -15.13 23.17 36.26
C LEU A 222 -16.57 22.68 36.46
N GLN A 223 -17.22 22.27 35.37
CA GLN A 223 -18.60 21.77 35.37
C GLN A 223 -18.74 20.42 34.67
N ASP A 224 -19.68 19.60 35.15
CA ASP A 224 -20.18 18.41 34.46
C ASP A 224 -21.28 18.82 33.46
N ALA A 225 -20.89 19.10 32.21
CA ALA A 225 -21.88 19.50 31.21
C ALA A 225 -22.80 18.36 30.77
N TRP A 226 -22.41 17.09 30.98
CA TRP A 226 -23.31 15.97 30.69
C TRP A 226 -24.45 15.94 31.71
N ARG A 227 -24.14 15.97 33.01
CA ARG A 227 -25.17 16.01 34.08
C ARG A 227 -26.05 17.26 33.98
N HIS A 228 -25.49 18.40 33.60
CA HIS A 228 -26.28 19.62 33.35
C HIS A 228 -27.25 19.46 32.17
N ALA A 229 -26.83 18.79 31.10
CA ALA A 229 -27.67 18.53 29.93
C ALA A 229 -28.67 17.38 30.14
N HIS A 230 -28.42 16.54 31.14
CA HIS A 230 -29.14 15.31 31.45
C HIS A 230 -29.36 15.16 32.99
N PRO A 231 -30.10 16.08 33.64
CA PRO A 231 -30.19 16.13 35.11
C PRO A 231 -30.91 14.93 35.73
N HIS A 232 -31.78 14.27 34.98
CA HIS A 232 -32.61 13.15 35.46
C HIS A 232 -32.28 11.81 34.79
N ASP A 233 -31.34 11.77 33.84
CA ASP A 233 -31.00 10.53 33.15
C ASP A 233 -29.99 9.73 34.00
N ARG A 234 -30.23 8.41 34.12
CA ARG A 234 -29.23 7.47 34.64
C ARG A 234 -28.26 7.09 33.53
N CYS A 235 -26.98 6.98 33.87
CA CYS A 235 -25.96 6.44 32.98
C CYS A 235 -24.77 5.97 33.83
N PHE A 236 -24.36 4.72 33.64
CA PHE A 236 -23.28 4.11 34.41
C PHE A 236 -22.07 3.86 33.52
N THR A 237 -20.88 4.03 34.07
CA THR A 237 -19.62 3.83 33.37
C THR A 237 -18.83 2.66 33.94
N TYR A 238 -19.01 2.31 35.21
CA TYR A 238 -18.41 1.16 35.88
C TYR A 238 -19.45 0.11 36.21
N ARG A 239 -19.11 -1.18 36.01
CA ARG A 239 -20.02 -2.31 36.22
C ARG A 239 -19.29 -3.48 36.90
N ALA A 240 -19.74 -3.89 38.08
CA ALA A 240 -19.19 -5.01 38.82
C ALA A 240 -20.27 -5.96 39.35
N ASN A 241 -19.91 -7.23 39.56
CA ASN A 241 -20.77 -8.21 40.23
C ASN A 241 -20.24 -8.47 41.64
N ALA A 242 -21.06 -8.22 42.65
CA ALA A 242 -20.74 -8.52 44.04
C ALA A 242 -21.85 -9.37 44.65
N ASN A 243 -21.51 -10.55 45.17
CA ASN A 243 -22.44 -11.47 45.84
C ASN A 243 -23.70 -11.82 45.02
N GLY A 244 -23.58 -11.93 43.69
CA GLY A 244 -24.71 -12.23 42.79
C GLY A 244 -25.56 -11.02 42.41
N GLN A 245 -25.28 -9.84 42.96
CA GLN A 245 -25.94 -8.58 42.63
C GLN A 245 -25.03 -7.70 41.76
N GLN A 246 -25.60 -7.10 40.73
CA GLN A 246 -24.89 -6.17 39.84
C GLN A 246 -24.82 -4.79 40.50
N ILE A 247 -23.62 -4.24 40.60
CA ILE A 247 -23.31 -2.88 41.09
C ILE A 247 -22.91 -2.03 39.89
N LEU A 248 -23.64 -0.93 39.68
CA LEU A 248 -23.41 0.01 38.58
C LEU A 248 -23.06 1.38 39.15
N SER A 249 -22.11 2.10 38.57
CA SER A 249 -21.73 3.45 39.03
C SER A 249 -21.20 4.33 37.89
N ARG A 250 -21.43 5.65 37.94
CA ARG A 250 -20.84 6.63 37.01
C ARG A 250 -19.54 7.20 37.56
N LEU A 251 -18.44 6.46 37.39
CA LEU A 251 -17.13 6.83 37.92
C LEU A 251 -16.31 7.67 36.92
N ASP A 252 -16.29 7.25 35.65
CA ASP A 252 -15.66 7.97 34.54
C ASP A 252 -16.42 9.23 34.13
N ARG A 253 -15.77 10.40 34.18
CA ARG A 253 -16.40 11.70 33.88
C ARG A 253 -15.47 12.62 33.06
N ILE A 254 -16.08 13.61 32.40
CA ILE A 254 -15.37 14.69 31.70
C ILE A 254 -15.91 16.03 32.22
N TYR A 255 -15.13 16.69 33.07
CA TYR A 255 -15.36 18.07 33.49
C TYR A 255 -14.66 19.06 32.57
N MET A 256 -15.22 20.26 32.46
CA MET A 256 -14.69 21.32 31.59
C MET A 256 -14.84 22.71 32.20
N SER A 257 -14.03 23.64 31.72
CA SER A 257 -14.21 25.06 32.06
C SER A 257 -15.51 25.63 31.49
N ARG A 258 -16.16 26.53 32.22
CA ARG A 258 -17.45 27.12 31.84
C ARG A 258 -17.43 27.79 30.45
N GLY A 259 -16.28 28.38 30.08
CA GLY A 259 -16.10 29.12 28.82
C GLY A 259 -16.19 28.30 27.53
N ILE A 260 -15.94 26.98 27.60
CA ILE A 260 -15.92 26.10 26.42
C ILE A 260 -17.14 25.20 26.29
N SER A 261 -18.05 25.22 27.26
CA SER A 261 -19.25 24.38 27.32
C SER A 261 -20.14 24.43 26.07
N CYS A 262 -20.28 25.60 25.43
CA CYS A 262 -21.07 25.78 24.20
C CYS A 262 -20.44 25.16 22.94
N CYS A 263 -19.18 24.74 23.03
CA CYS A 263 -18.41 24.13 21.94
C CYS A 263 -18.51 22.60 21.93
N MET A 264 -19.31 22.04 22.85
CA MET A 264 -19.38 20.61 23.15
C MET A 264 -20.75 20.06 22.80
N PHE A 265 -20.77 18.88 22.18
CA PHE A 265 -21.99 18.20 21.76
C PHE A 265 -21.73 16.70 21.52
N ASP A 266 -22.79 15.96 21.21
CA ASP A 266 -22.72 14.54 20.81
C ASP A 266 -22.01 13.63 21.83
N TRP A 267 -22.52 13.64 23.06
CA TRP A 267 -22.08 12.73 24.12
C TRP A 267 -22.45 11.30 23.79
N ALA A 268 -21.49 10.39 23.97
CA ALA A 268 -21.70 8.96 23.83
C ALA A 268 -20.95 8.22 24.95
N MET A 269 -21.66 7.33 25.63
CA MET A 269 -21.09 6.45 26.65
C MET A 269 -21.50 5.03 26.30
N GLY A 270 -20.56 4.09 26.34
CA GLY A 270 -20.87 2.72 25.97
C GLY A 270 -19.68 1.77 25.95
N PRO A 271 -19.97 0.47 25.75
CA PRO A 271 -18.94 -0.55 25.68
C PRO A 271 -18.07 -0.36 24.44
N THR A 272 -16.83 -0.85 24.52
CA THR A 272 -15.89 -0.85 23.40
C THR A 272 -15.36 -2.25 23.15
N SER A 273 -14.54 -2.41 22.10
CA SER A 273 -13.84 -3.67 21.87
C SER A 273 -12.72 -3.96 22.87
N THR A 274 -12.40 -3.02 23.78
CA THR A 274 -11.43 -3.23 24.85
C THR A 274 -12.10 -4.01 25.98
N PRO A 275 -11.57 -5.17 26.40
CA PRO A 275 -12.11 -5.93 27.51
C PRO A 275 -11.83 -5.21 28.84
N THR A 276 -12.85 -4.55 29.37
CA THR A 276 -12.86 -3.83 30.65
C THR A 276 -14.29 -3.77 31.19
N ASP A 277 -14.40 -3.63 32.51
CA ASP A 277 -15.59 -3.30 33.29
C ASP A 277 -15.98 -1.81 33.24
N HIS A 278 -15.17 -0.97 32.58
CA HIS A 278 -15.45 0.44 32.35
C HIS A 278 -15.87 0.74 30.90
N TRP A 279 -16.88 1.60 30.76
CA TRP A 279 -17.35 2.12 29.48
C TRP A 279 -16.56 3.34 29.05
N LEU A 280 -16.37 3.49 27.74
CA LEU A 280 -15.76 4.68 27.17
C LEU A 280 -16.73 5.84 27.29
N VAL A 281 -16.26 6.98 27.82
CA VAL A 281 -16.98 8.25 27.79
C VAL A 281 -16.39 9.11 26.70
N ARG A 282 -17.19 9.50 25.70
CA ARG A 282 -16.75 10.28 24.53
C ARG A 282 -17.65 11.48 24.29
N MET A 283 -17.05 12.56 23.79
CA MET A 283 -17.77 13.75 23.35
C MET A 283 -17.10 14.40 22.12
N LYS A 284 -17.84 15.25 21.38
CA LYS A 284 -17.30 16.08 20.28
C LYS A 284 -17.06 17.52 20.69
N PHE A 285 -15.82 17.98 20.50
CA PHE A 285 -15.40 19.37 20.72
C PHE A 285 -15.17 20.08 19.38
N ALA A 286 -15.88 21.18 19.14
CA ALA A 286 -15.66 22.06 17.99
C ALA A 286 -15.19 23.45 18.46
N PRO A 287 -13.92 23.83 18.23
CA PRO A 287 -13.42 25.16 18.54
C PRO A 287 -14.31 26.27 17.96
N ARG A 288 -14.39 27.42 18.63
CA ARG A 288 -15.23 28.56 18.21
C ARG A 288 -14.87 29.12 16.83
N ASN A 289 -13.68 28.83 16.31
CA ASN A 289 -13.24 29.24 14.97
C ASN A 289 -13.20 28.09 13.94
N ALA A 290 -13.74 26.92 14.28
CA ALA A 290 -13.68 25.75 13.40
C ALA A 290 -14.47 25.94 12.09
N PRO A 291 -13.90 25.58 10.93
CA PRO A 291 -14.57 25.69 9.62
C PRO A 291 -15.74 24.70 9.50
N HIS A 292 -16.64 24.93 8.55
CA HIS A 292 -17.76 24.03 8.29
C HIS A 292 -17.36 22.82 7.46
N ILE A 293 -17.80 21.62 7.84
CA ILE A 293 -17.63 20.41 7.04
C ILE A 293 -18.70 20.42 5.94
N GLY A 294 -18.25 20.47 4.68
CA GLY A 294 -19.13 20.30 3.51
C GLY A 294 -19.57 18.85 3.33
N HIS A 295 -20.52 18.61 2.42
CA HIS A 295 -20.96 17.25 2.12
C HIS A 295 -19.79 16.39 1.62
N SER A 296 -19.65 15.19 2.19
CA SER A 296 -18.65 14.23 1.73
C SER A 296 -19.04 13.64 0.38
N ARG A 297 -18.05 13.40 -0.47
CA ARG A 297 -18.25 12.65 -1.71
C ARG A 297 -18.63 11.20 -1.40
N TRP A 298 -19.72 10.73 -1.98
CA TRP A 298 -20.10 9.32 -1.90
C TRP A 298 -19.14 8.45 -2.73
N THR A 299 -18.79 7.29 -2.20
CA THR A 299 -18.00 6.26 -2.89
C THR A 299 -18.59 4.91 -2.61
N TRP A 300 -18.61 4.03 -3.62
CA TRP A 300 -19.14 2.68 -3.47
C TRP A 300 -18.37 1.91 -2.38
N PRO A 301 -19.06 1.34 -1.36
CA PRO A 301 -18.40 0.54 -0.34
C PRO A 301 -17.90 -0.79 -0.92
N ILE A 302 -16.58 -1.03 -0.92
CA ILE A 302 -15.99 -2.22 -1.55
C ILE A 302 -16.56 -3.54 -0.99
N HIS A 303 -16.85 -3.59 0.32
CA HIS A 303 -17.41 -4.78 0.96
C HIS A 303 -18.81 -5.13 0.46
N SER A 304 -19.59 -4.15 -0.05
CA SER A 304 -20.94 -4.43 -0.54
C SER A 304 -20.94 -5.16 -1.89
N LEU A 305 -19.79 -5.26 -2.57
CA LEU A 305 -19.65 -6.06 -3.81
C LEU A 305 -19.79 -7.57 -3.56
N GLN A 306 -19.73 -8.01 -2.30
CA GLN A 306 -19.97 -9.40 -1.88
C GLN A 306 -21.44 -9.68 -1.56
N ASP A 307 -22.31 -8.67 -1.58
CA ASP A 307 -23.74 -8.85 -1.31
C ASP A 307 -24.46 -9.31 -2.58
N ASP A 308 -24.82 -10.59 -2.62
CA ASP A 308 -25.49 -11.22 -3.77
C ASP A 308 -26.81 -10.54 -4.12
N LYS A 309 -27.57 -10.03 -3.14
CA LYS A 309 -28.85 -9.35 -3.40
C LYS A 309 -28.63 -8.01 -4.07
N LEU A 310 -27.64 -7.24 -3.61
CA LEU A 310 -27.24 -5.99 -4.25
C LEU A 310 -26.77 -6.26 -5.67
N MET A 311 -25.86 -7.22 -5.85
CA MET A 311 -25.28 -7.51 -7.15
C MET A 311 -26.31 -8.07 -8.15
N THR A 312 -27.31 -8.82 -7.68
CA THR A 312 -28.44 -9.25 -8.51
C THR A 312 -29.23 -8.04 -9.02
N LYS A 313 -29.67 -7.13 -8.14
CA LYS A 313 -30.39 -5.90 -8.54
C LYS A 313 -29.59 -5.03 -9.53
N VAL A 314 -28.28 -4.92 -9.32
CA VAL A 314 -27.39 -4.17 -10.21
C VAL A 314 -27.28 -4.86 -11.58
N THR A 315 -27.17 -6.19 -11.59
CA THR A 315 -27.13 -6.99 -12.82
C THR A 315 -28.44 -6.87 -13.59
N ASP A 316 -29.60 -6.97 -12.92
CA ASP A 316 -30.92 -6.81 -13.54
C ASP A 316 -31.07 -5.42 -14.18
N ARG A 317 -30.65 -4.36 -13.48
CA ARG A 317 -30.66 -3.00 -14.02
C ARG A 317 -29.71 -2.85 -15.21
N GLY A 318 -28.57 -3.54 -15.19
CA GLY A 318 -27.61 -3.58 -16.29
C GLY A 318 -28.15 -4.31 -17.52
N THR A 319 -28.83 -5.43 -17.33
CA THR A 319 -29.52 -6.16 -18.42
C THR A 319 -30.62 -5.28 -19.04
N GLN A 320 -31.35 -4.51 -18.23
CA GLN A 320 -32.30 -3.53 -18.75
C GLN A 320 -31.60 -2.42 -19.55
N LEU A 321 -30.45 -1.93 -19.09
CA LEU A 321 -29.66 -0.94 -19.85
C LEU A 321 -29.25 -1.48 -21.22
N LEU A 322 -28.79 -2.73 -21.30
CA LEU A 322 -28.45 -3.36 -22.59
C LEU A 322 -29.65 -3.38 -23.54
N ARG A 323 -30.83 -3.77 -23.05
CA ARG A 323 -32.07 -3.74 -23.84
C ARG A 323 -32.45 -2.32 -24.27
N ASP A 324 -32.26 -1.32 -23.40
CA ASP A 324 -32.53 0.09 -23.71
C ASP A 324 -31.56 0.62 -24.79
N ILE A 325 -30.28 0.22 -24.77
CA ILE A 325 -29.28 0.57 -25.77
C ILE A 325 -29.59 -0.12 -27.11
N ASP A 326 -29.85 -1.43 -27.10
CA ASP A 326 -30.19 -2.19 -28.31
C ASP A 326 -31.47 -1.62 -28.95
N LYS A 327 -32.51 -1.29 -28.14
CA LYS A 327 -33.75 -0.66 -28.61
C LYS A 327 -33.50 0.70 -29.29
N ASN A 328 -32.70 1.58 -28.68
CA ASN A 328 -32.37 2.88 -29.27
C ASN A 328 -31.63 2.74 -30.61
N THR A 329 -30.81 1.70 -30.75
CA THR A 329 -30.06 1.41 -31.98
C THR A 329 -30.98 0.91 -33.10
N HIS A 330 -32.02 0.12 -32.76
CA HIS A 330 -32.96 -0.43 -33.74
C HIS A 330 -34.12 0.51 -34.13
N GLU A 331 -34.60 1.36 -33.23
CA GLU A 331 -35.78 2.21 -33.44
C GLU A 331 -35.45 3.62 -33.97
N ASN A 332 -34.17 3.91 -34.25
CA ASN A 332 -33.70 5.20 -34.79
C ASN A 332 -34.18 6.41 -33.95
N VAL A 333 -34.14 6.26 -32.62
CA VAL A 333 -34.59 7.25 -31.64
C VAL A 333 -33.74 8.52 -31.74
N ASP A 334 -34.37 9.70 -31.70
CA ASP A 334 -33.64 10.98 -31.73
C ASP A 334 -32.64 11.07 -30.57
N ARG A 335 -31.36 11.19 -30.93
CA ARG A 335 -30.19 11.31 -30.06
C ARG A 335 -30.30 12.45 -29.04
N ASN A 336 -30.97 13.55 -29.41
CA ASN A 336 -31.19 14.69 -28.52
C ASN A 336 -32.12 14.35 -27.35
N THR A 337 -32.97 13.33 -27.55
CA THR A 337 -33.96 12.84 -26.59
C THR A 337 -33.38 11.73 -25.71
N SER A 338 -32.69 10.75 -26.30
CA SER A 338 -32.06 9.64 -25.58
C SER A 338 -30.83 9.12 -26.34
N ASN A 339 -29.68 9.06 -25.68
CA ASN A 339 -28.45 8.50 -26.26
C ASN A 339 -27.70 7.62 -25.24
N THR A 340 -26.77 6.82 -25.74
CA THR A 340 -26.01 5.83 -24.96
C THR A 340 -25.31 6.45 -23.75
N GLN A 341 -24.72 7.65 -23.88
CA GLN A 341 -24.10 8.38 -22.77
C GLN A 341 -25.12 8.76 -21.66
N THR A 342 -26.30 9.25 -22.03
CA THR A 342 -27.36 9.59 -21.07
C THR A 342 -27.96 8.36 -20.38
N LEU A 343 -28.11 7.25 -21.10
CA LEU A 343 -28.55 5.96 -20.54
C LEU A 343 -27.52 5.41 -19.56
N TRP A 344 -26.23 5.46 -19.90
CA TRP A 344 -25.13 5.11 -19.01
C TRP A 344 -25.11 5.97 -17.75
N HIS A 345 -25.26 7.30 -17.89
CA HIS A 345 -25.33 8.20 -16.75
C HIS A 345 -26.53 7.88 -15.84
N LYS A 346 -27.71 7.61 -16.42
CA LYS A 346 -28.91 7.17 -15.67
C LYS A 346 -28.65 5.86 -14.93
N PHE A 347 -28.09 4.86 -15.60
CA PHE A 347 -27.71 3.59 -14.98
C PHE A 347 -26.77 3.80 -13.79
N LYS A 348 -25.70 4.61 -13.94
CA LYS A 348 -24.78 4.92 -12.83
C LYS A 348 -25.49 5.56 -11.64
N ASN A 349 -26.47 6.44 -11.88
CA ASN A 349 -27.28 7.03 -10.82
C ASN A 349 -28.21 6.01 -10.16
N ASP A 350 -28.86 5.15 -10.94
CA ASP A 350 -29.77 4.12 -10.44
C ASP A 350 -29.04 3.12 -9.56
N ILE A 351 -27.90 2.57 -10.02
CA ILE A 351 -27.11 1.61 -9.22
C ILE A 351 -26.55 2.26 -7.95
N LYS A 352 -26.28 3.56 -7.98
CA LYS A 352 -25.85 4.34 -6.80
C LYS A 352 -26.98 4.50 -5.79
N VAL A 353 -28.22 4.70 -6.24
CA VAL A 353 -29.41 4.72 -5.38
C VAL A 353 -29.67 3.33 -4.80
N ILE A 354 -29.68 2.28 -5.63
CA ILE A 354 -29.85 0.89 -5.19
C ILE A 354 -28.78 0.53 -4.16
N ALA A 355 -27.51 0.87 -4.42
CA ALA A 355 -26.43 0.61 -3.48
C ALA A 355 -26.64 1.36 -2.16
N LYS A 356 -27.05 2.64 -2.20
CA LYS A 356 -27.36 3.39 -0.97
C LYS A 356 -28.51 2.78 -0.20
N GLU A 357 -29.58 2.36 -0.86
CA GLU A 357 -30.75 1.75 -0.23
C GLU A 357 -30.40 0.40 0.40
N VAL A 358 -29.76 -0.51 -0.34
CA VAL A 358 -29.40 -1.84 0.17
C VAL A 358 -28.32 -1.75 1.25
N THR A 359 -27.31 -0.89 1.07
CA THR A 359 -26.30 -0.68 2.13
C THR A 359 -26.90 0.01 3.35
N ALA A 360 -27.85 0.93 3.16
CA ALA A 360 -28.63 1.49 4.25
C ALA A 360 -29.44 0.39 4.93
N GLU A 361 -30.18 -0.48 4.24
CA GLU A 361 -30.94 -1.59 4.82
C GLU A 361 -30.05 -2.57 5.60
N SER A 362 -28.93 -3.00 5.02
CA SER A 362 -27.98 -3.93 5.68
C SER A 362 -27.33 -3.28 6.91
N TYR A 363 -26.94 -2.00 6.82
CA TYR A 363 -26.43 -1.22 7.95
C TYR A 363 -27.53 -0.89 8.97
N HIS A 364 -28.77 -0.71 8.51
CA HIS A 364 -29.94 -0.42 9.31
C HIS A 364 -30.40 -1.65 10.07
N LYS A 365 -30.31 -2.89 9.57
CA LYS A 365 -30.74 -4.08 10.34
C LYS A 365 -29.91 -4.28 11.61
N ILE A 366 -28.60 -4.10 11.52
CA ILE A 366 -27.71 -4.24 12.67
C ILE A 366 -27.82 -3.01 13.58
N ASN A 367 -27.82 -1.79 13.02
CA ASN A 367 -27.97 -0.58 13.85
C ASN A 367 -29.38 -0.35 14.38
N SER A 368 -30.43 -0.83 13.71
CA SER A 368 -31.81 -0.80 14.22
C SER A 368 -31.95 -1.79 15.36
N ARG A 369 -31.31 -2.96 15.28
CA ARG A 369 -31.23 -3.90 16.40
C ARG A 369 -30.42 -3.31 17.56
N ILE A 370 -29.27 -2.68 17.30
CA ILE A 370 -28.52 -1.94 18.34
C ILE A 370 -29.38 -0.81 18.92
N ASN A 371 -30.06 0.00 18.11
CA ASN A 371 -30.88 1.11 18.56
C ASN A 371 -32.13 0.65 19.32
N ALA A 372 -32.75 -0.46 18.91
CA ALA A 372 -33.88 -1.08 19.59
C ALA A 372 -33.43 -1.59 20.97
N ILE A 373 -32.34 -2.36 21.02
CA ILE A 373 -31.77 -2.85 22.28
C ILE A 373 -31.32 -1.66 23.18
N THR A 374 -30.76 -0.60 22.60
CA THR A 374 -30.39 0.63 23.34
C THR A 374 -31.61 1.36 23.89
N LYS A 375 -32.73 1.34 23.14
CA LYS A 375 -34.00 1.90 23.58
C LYS A 375 -34.59 1.07 24.73
N ASP A 376 -34.58 -0.25 24.60
CA ASP A 376 -35.07 -1.18 25.62
C ASP A 376 -34.22 -1.06 26.91
N LEU A 377 -32.90 -0.89 26.78
CA LEU A 377 -32.01 -0.58 27.92
C LEU A 377 -32.39 0.73 28.59
N LYS A 378 -32.65 1.79 27.81
CA LYS A 378 -33.06 3.08 28.37
C LYS A 378 -34.41 3.02 29.09
N GLU A 379 -35.34 2.20 28.60
CA GLU A 379 -36.64 1.98 29.25
C GLU A 379 -36.45 1.22 30.59
N LEU A 380 -35.62 0.18 30.62
CA LEU A 380 -35.24 -0.55 31.84
C LEU A 380 -34.55 0.37 32.86
N ASP A 381 -33.60 1.19 32.42
CA ASP A 381 -32.92 2.20 33.24
C ASP A 381 -33.86 3.26 33.79
N THR A 382 -35.09 3.39 33.31
CA THR A 382 -36.08 4.33 33.86
C THR A 382 -37.17 3.63 34.68
N HIS A 383 -37.12 2.31 34.80
CA HIS A 383 -38.12 1.54 35.52
C HIS A 383 -38.05 1.83 37.04
N PRO A 384 -39.19 2.09 37.73
CA PRO A 384 -39.23 2.42 39.16
C PRO A 384 -38.57 1.37 40.05
N ASP A 385 -38.79 0.09 39.73
CA ASP A 385 -38.29 -1.06 40.49
C ASP A 385 -36.95 -1.61 39.99
N PHE A 386 -36.24 -0.87 39.11
CA PHE A 386 -34.98 -1.34 38.54
C PHE A 386 -33.95 -1.72 39.61
N ASP A 387 -33.85 -0.91 40.67
CA ASP A 387 -32.86 -1.11 41.74
C ASP A 387 -33.23 -2.25 42.70
N THR A 388 -34.51 -2.64 42.74
CA THR A 388 -35.05 -3.66 43.67
C THR A 388 -35.33 -5.00 42.99
N ASN A 389 -35.38 -5.07 41.65
CA ASN A 389 -35.75 -6.27 40.89
C ASN A 389 -34.55 -6.91 40.15
N ASP A 390 -34.11 -8.08 40.64
CA ASP A 390 -33.00 -8.84 40.06
C ASP A 390 -33.23 -9.34 38.62
N GLN A 391 -34.49 -9.58 38.22
CA GLN A 391 -34.80 -10.01 36.85
C GLN A 391 -34.62 -8.88 35.85
N LEU A 392 -34.96 -7.64 36.21
CA LEU A 392 -34.75 -6.47 35.34
C LEU A 392 -33.25 -6.22 35.12
N ARG A 393 -32.44 -6.32 36.17
CA ARG A 393 -30.97 -6.22 36.09
C ARG A 393 -30.35 -7.34 35.25
N SER A 394 -30.82 -8.57 35.41
CA SER A 394 -30.36 -9.70 34.60
C SER A 394 -30.71 -9.54 33.11
N THR A 395 -31.86 -8.93 32.81
CA THR A 395 -32.31 -8.63 31.45
C THR A 395 -31.46 -7.53 30.80
N GLU A 396 -31.14 -6.46 31.55
CA GLU A 396 -30.19 -5.42 31.13
C GLU A 396 -28.83 -6.04 30.75
N ALA A 397 -28.25 -6.86 31.64
CA ALA A 397 -26.96 -7.51 31.39
C ALA A 397 -26.96 -8.43 30.14
N TRP A 398 -28.09 -9.07 29.83
CA TRP A 398 -28.24 -9.88 28.61
C TRP A 398 -28.30 -9.02 27.35
N LEU A 399 -29.13 -7.98 27.35
CA LEU A 399 -29.26 -7.02 26.25
C LEU A 399 -27.91 -6.35 25.92
N GLU A 400 -27.11 -6.06 26.94
CA GLU A 400 -25.76 -5.50 26.78
C GLU A 400 -24.77 -6.47 26.16
N LYS A 401 -24.77 -7.74 26.58
CA LYS A 401 -23.94 -8.79 25.94
C LYS A 401 -24.26 -8.93 24.46
N GLU A 402 -25.53 -8.78 24.09
CA GLU A 402 -25.96 -8.79 22.69
C GLU A 402 -25.43 -7.57 21.92
N ILE A 403 -25.45 -6.35 22.51
CA ILE A 403 -24.83 -5.15 21.89
C ILE A 403 -23.32 -5.36 21.66
N ILE A 404 -22.61 -5.92 22.65
CA ILE A 404 -21.18 -6.23 22.56
C ILE A 404 -20.92 -7.27 21.48
N HIS A 405 -21.74 -8.33 21.42
CA HIS A 405 -21.65 -9.35 20.39
C HIS A 405 -21.86 -8.77 18.99
N LEU A 406 -22.89 -7.93 18.79
CA LEU A 406 -23.16 -7.25 17.52
C LEU A 406 -22.04 -6.28 17.12
N HIS A 407 -21.46 -5.55 18.08
CA HIS A 407 -20.28 -4.70 17.85
C HIS A 407 -19.05 -5.52 17.44
N ASN A 408 -18.82 -6.65 18.11
CA ASN A 408 -17.70 -7.55 17.82
C ASN A 408 -17.86 -8.22 16.45
N SER A 409 -19.06 -8.65 16.09
CA SER A 409 -19.39 -9.22 14.77
C SER A 409 -19.07 -8.25 13.63
N ASN A 410 -19.46 -6.96 13.77
CA ASN A 410 -19.17 -5.92 12.77
C ASN A 410 -17.66 -5.58 12.67
N THR A 411 -16.90 -5.82 13.72
CA THR A 411 -15.46 -5.52 13.80
C THR A 411 -14.61 -6.73 13.38
N ARG A 412 -15.17 -7.94 13.42
CA ARG A 412 -14.51 -9.21 13.06
C ARG A 412 -14.08 -9.23 11.60
N THR A 413 -14.91 -8.79 10.65
CA THR A 413 -14.52 -8.73 9.23
C THR A 413 -13.36 -7.76 8.97
N GLN A 414 -13.29 -6.63 9.70
CA GLN A 414 -12.19 -5.68 9.60
C GLN A 414 -10.93 -6.15 10.31
N LYS A 415 -11.07 -6.79 11.48
CA LYS A 415 -9.99 -7.48 12.19
C LYS A 415 -9.44 -8.62 11.36
N ASP A 416 -10.27 -9.47 10.78
CA ASP A 416 -9.86 -10.61 9.96
C ASP A 416 -9.24 -10.13 8.64
N THR A 417 -9.72 -9.03 8.05
CA THR A 417 -9.07 -8.43 6.87
C THR A 417 -7.75 -7.75 7.22
N LEU A 418 -7.66 -7.08 8.38
CA LEU A 418 -6.44 -6.44 8.87
C LEU A 418 -5.42 -7.48 9.32
N HIS A 419 -5.83 -8.51 10.05
CA HIS A 419 -5.03 -9.65 10.51
C HIS A 419 -4.63 -10.52 9.33
N ALA A 420 -5.50 -10.78 8.35
CA ALA A 420 -5.11 -11.47 7.12
C ALA A 420 -4.12 -10.63 6.31
N LYS A 421 -4.28 -9.31 6.22
CA LYS A 421 -3.31 -8.42 5.54
C LYS A 421 -2.01 -8.23 6.32
N ILE A 422 -2.04 -8.27 7.66
CA ILE A 422 -0.87 -8.24 8.54
C ILE A 422 -0.17 -9.61 8.52
N ALA A 423 -0.91 -10.71 8.45
CA ALA A 423 -0.33 -12.05 8.29
C ALA A 423 0.28 -12.22 6.89
N ASP A 424 -0.35 -11.69 5.84
CA ASP A 424 0.10 -11.81 4.45
C ASP A 424 1.22 -10.80 4.10
N HIS A 425 1.40 -9.72 4.87
CA HIS A 425 2.36 -8.64 4.56
C HIS A 425 3.20 -8.10 5.74
N GLY A 426 3.00 -8.57 6.97
CA GLY A 426 3.60 -8.03 8.19
C GLY A 426 5.10 -8.27 8.34
N GLU A 427 5.64 -9.24 7.60
CA GLU A 427 7.08 -9.53 7.60
C GLU A 427 7.88 -8.77 6.52
N LYS A 428 7.21 -7.91 5.73
CA LYS A 428 7.88 -7.05 4.74
C LYS A 428 7.86 -5.59 5.19
N LEU A 429 8.97 -4.87 5.00
CA LEU A 429 9.02 -3.39 4.91
C LEU A 429 8.27 -2.88 3.65
N GLY A 430 7.05 -3.37 3.41
CA GLY A 430 6.23 -3.09 2.23
C GLY A 430 5.32 -1.88 2.41
N GLY A 431 4.58 -1.54 1.35
CA GLY A 431 3.63 -0.42 1.32
C GLY A 431 2.60 -0.40 2.46
N ILE A 432 2.36 -1.54 3.13
CA ILE A 432 1.54 -1.65 4.34
C ILE A 432 2.33 -1.26 5.59
N TRP A 433 3.57 -1.69 5.78
CA TRP A 433 4.44 -1.13 6.82
C TRP A 433 4.65 0.37 6.57
N SER A 434 4.83 0.82 5.32
CA SER A 434 4.82 2.26 4.99
C SER A 434 3.44 2.94 5.05
N ALA A 435 2.33 2.22 5.17
CA ALA A 435 0.97 2.77 5.36
C ALA A 435 0.54 2.76 6.84
N ILE A 436 1.01 1.76 7.59
CA ILE A 436 0.90 1.59 9.05
C ILE A 436 1.90 2.54 9.74
N SER A 437 3.07 2.75 9.15
CA SER A 437 4.12 3.68 9.56
C SER A 437 4.12 4.99 8.79
N LYS A 438 3.19 5.19 7.85
CA LYS A 438 2.90 6.53 7.36
C LYS A 438 2.23 7.27 8.49
N ASP A 439 2.78 8.42 8.85
CA ASP A 439 2.06 9.40 9.66
C ASP A 439 0.67 9.58 9.05
N SER A 440 -0.36 9.07 9.73
CA SER A 440 -1.74 9.40 9.43
C SER A 440 -1.94 10.82 9.94
N LYS A 441 -1.39 11.80 9.23
CA LYS A 441 -1.74 13.19 9.46
C LYS A 441 -3.26 13.26 9.37
N LEU A 442 -3.94 13.73 10.43
CA LEU A 442 -5.31 14.23 10.30
C LEU A 442 -5.36 15.02 9.00
N ARG A 443 -6.30 14.69 8.10
CA ARG A 443 -6.43 15.40 6.80
C ARG A 443 -6.24 16.89 7.07
N ASP A 444 -5.23 17.50 6.45
CA ASP A 444 -4.80 18.87 6.72
C ASP A 444 -6.04 19.79 6.70
N LEU A 445 -6.54 20.14 7.89
CA LEU A 445 -7.74 20.95 8.00
C LEU A 445 -7.36 22.37 7.56
N ILE A 446 -7.82 22.78 6.38
CA ILE A 446 -7.63 24.14 5.91
C ILE A 446 -8.52 25.06 6.75
N ARG A 447 -7.95 25.66 7.80
CA ARG A 447 -8.67 26.55 8.72
C ARG A 447 -9.00 27.91 8.10
N ARG A 448 -8.08 28.42 7.27
CA ARG A 448 -8.22 29.71 6.59
C ARG A 448 -7.35 29.76 5.33
N LEU A 449 -7.81 30.50 4.33
CA LEU A 449 -7.01 30.87 3.17
C LEU A 449 -6.88 32.39 3.08
N LYS A 450 -5.65 32.87 2.85
CA LYS A 450 -5.33 34.26 2.56
C LYS A 450 -5.84 34.61 1.17
N VAL A 451 -6.55 35.74 1.05
CA VAL A 451 -6.94 36.28 -0.25
C VAL A 451 -5.68 36.76 -0.99
N PRO A 452 -5.39 36.26 -2.21
CA PRO A 452 -4.26 36.72 -3.00
C PRO A 452 -4.24 38.25 -3.13
N ASN A 453 -3.05 38.85 -3.03
CA ASN A 453 -2.83 40.29 -3.20
C ASN A 453 -3.59 41.23 -2.25
N SER A 454 -4.17 40.73 -1.15
CA SER A 454 -4.79 41.58 -0.13
C SER A 454 -3.76 42.29 0.76
N ASN A 455 -3.90 43.62 0.90
CA ASN A 455 -3.16 44.45 1.86
C ASN A 455 -4.14 45.42 2.58
N PRO A 456 -4.35 45.33 3.90
CA PRO A 456 -3.76 44.36 4.85
C PRO A 456 -4.21 42.91 4.57
N PRO A 457 -3.49 41.88 5.08
CA PRO A 457 -3.80 40.48 4.82
C PRO A 457 -5.21 40.08 5.24
N GLN A 458 -6.07 39.77 4.27
CA GLN A 458 -7.42 39.28 4.52
C GLN A 458 -7.48 37.75 4.42
N TYR A 459 -8.30 37.12 5.27
CA TYR A 459 -8.45 35.66 5.33
C TYR A 459 -9.91 35.24 5.18
N LYS A 460 -10.17 34.22 4.37
CA LYS A 460 -11.45 33.51 4.32
C LYS A 460 -11.38 32.29 5.23
N ARG A 461 -12.35 32.15 6.15
CA ARG A 461 -12.47 31.02 7.10
C ARG A 461 -13.67 30.10 6.81
N HIS A 462 -14.63 30.59 6.01
CA HIS A 462 -15.82 29.82 5.65
C HIS A 462 -15.54 28.90 4.47
N THR A 463 -15.89 27.62 4.59
CA THR A 463 -15.55 26.55 3.63
C THR A 463 -15.95 26.86 2.20
N GLN A 464 -17.20 27.32 1.97
CA GLN A 464 -17.64 27.70 0.63
C GLN A 464 -16.79 28.84 0.03
N ARG A 465 -16.42 29.83 0.85
CA ARG A 465 -15.61 30.97 0.40
C ARG A 465 -14.16 30.55 0.13
N MET A 466 -13.63 29.61 0.90
CA MET A 466 -12.30 29.02 0.66
C MET A 466 -12.29 28.17 -0.62
N ALA A 467 -13.35 27.38 -0.87
CA ALA A 467 -13.49 26.59 -2.08
C ALA A 467 -13.61 27.46 -3.33
N ASN A 468 -14.44 28.52 -3.28
CA ASN A 468 -14.53 29.49 -4.37
C ASN A 468 -13.16 30.16 -4.61
N LEU A 469 -12.47 30.61 -3.56
CA LEU A 469 -11.13 31.20 -3.68
C LEU A 469 -10.12 30.25 -4.36
N ALA A 470 -10.17 28.95 -4.02
CA ALA A 470 -9.31 27.95 -4.64
C ALA A 470 -9.68 27.70 -6.11
N LYS A 471 -10.97 27.63 -6.43
CA LYS A 471 -11.49 27.54 -7.80
C LYS A 471 -11.01 28.72 -8.63
N ASP A 472 -11.28 29.94 -8.16
CA ASP A 472 -10.97 31.18 -8.87
C ASP A 472 -9.45 31.32 -9.11
N TYR A 473 -8.65 30.99 -8.10
CA TYR A 473 -7.18 30.99 -8.22
C TYR A 473 -6.67 30.01 -9.28
N HIS A 474 -7.13 28.75 -9.27
CA HIS A 474 -6.69 27.75 -10.24
C HIS A 474 -7.27 27.97 -11.64
N GLN A 475 -8.48 28.51 -11.75
CA GLN A 475 -9.07 28.90 -13.03
C GLN A 475 -8.29 30.05 -13.64
N ALA A 476 -7.92 31.08 -12.86
CA ALA A 476 -7.06 32.16 -13.32
C ALA A 476 -5.71 31.64 -13.85
N LEU A 477 -5.09 30.68 -13.16
CA LEU A 477 -3.83 30.06 -13.61
C LEU A 477 -3.93 29.32 -14.95
N GLN A 478 -5.10 28.79 -15.32
CA GLN A 478 -5.28 28.16 -16.64
C GLN A 478 -5.29 29.17 -17.80
N HIS A 479 -5.60 30.43 -17.49
CA HIS A 479 -5.62 31.53 -18.44
C HIS A 479 -4.43 32.48 -18.28
N ASP A 480 -3.57 32.25 -17.28
CA ASP A 480 -2.40 33.06 -17.00
C ASP A 480 -1.33 32.86 -18.08
N GLY A 481 -1.02 33.92 -18.83
CA GLY A 481 -0.13 33.87 -19.99
C GLY A 481 -0.77 33.42 -21.31
N LEU A 482 -2.06 33.07 -21.34
CA LEU A 482 -2.81 33.01 -22.59
C LEU A 482 -3.12 34.45 -23.01
N LEU A 483 -2.53 34.89 -24.12
CA LEU A 483 -2.82 36.17 -24.76
C LEU A 483 -4.34 36.29 -24.95
N ASN A 484 -4.90 37.48 -24.68
CA ASN A 484 -6.34 37.74 -24.75
C ASN A 484 -7.00 37.14 -26.00
N ASN A 485 -8.29 36.79 -25.90
CA ASN A 485 -9.12 36.12 -26.91
C ASN A 485 -9.10 36.71 -28.35
N GLU A 486 -8.42 37.81 -28.62
CA GLU A 486 -8.21 38.36 -29.97
C GLU A 486 -7.33 37.46 -30.85
N ASN A 487 -6.56 36.54 -30.26
CA ASN A 487 -5.55 35.75 -30.97
C ASN A 487 -5.86 34.24 -31.02
N HIS A 488 -7.13 33.82 -30.96
CA HIS A 488 -7.50 32.43 -31.29
C HIS A 488 -7.02 32.06 -32.71
N ASN A 489 -7.07 33.05 -33.62
CA ASN A 489 -6.50 32.96 -34.96
C ASN A 489 -4.98 32.81 -34.96
N GLU A 490 -4.22 33.38 -34.02
CA GLU A 490 -2.76 33.18 -33.98
C GLU A 490 -2.37 31.82 -33.40
N TYR A 491 -3.13 31.29 -32.43
CA TYR A 491 -2.92 29.91 -31.97
C TYR A 491 -3.25 28.89 -33.07
N GLU A 492 -4.40 29.07 -33.74
CA GLU A 492 -4.77 28.30 -34.93
C GLU A 492 -3.70 28.46 -36.03
N HIS A 493 -3.21 29.67 -36.26
CA HIS A 493 -2.17 29.94 -37.26
C HIS A 493 -0.82 29.33 -36.87
N ALA A 494 -0.42 29.36 -35.59
CA ALA A 494 0.81 28.73 -35.11
C ALA A 494 0.70 27.20 -35.12
N LEU A 495 -0.47 26.66 -34.78
CA LEU A 495 -0.76 25.23 -34.91
C LEU A 495 -0.73 24.81 -36.38
N ASN A 496 -1.37 25.58 -37.26
CA ASN A 496 -1.39 25.34 -38.70
C ASN A 496 0.00 25.56 -39.33
N GLU A 497 0.83 26.49 -38.84
CA GLU A 497 2.24 26.63 -39.24
C GLU A 497 3.06 25.41 -38.81
N VAL A 498 2.87 24.93 -37.57
CA VAL A 498 3.56 23.73 -37.09
C VAL A 498 3.11 22.49 -37.87
N LEU A 499 1.81 22.35 -38.15
CA LEU A 499 1.25 21.28 -38.97
C LEU A 499 1.73 21.38 -40.43
N ALA A 500 1.78 22.58 -41.01
CA ALA A 500 2.28 22.82 -42.38
C ALA A 500 3.81 22.67 -42.49
N ALA A 501 4.53 22.83 -41.39
CA ALA A 501 5.98 22.57 -41.32
C ALA A 501 6.31 21.07 -41.19
N ILE A 502 5.31 20.19 -41.00
CA ILE A 502 5.48 18.76 -41.12
C ILE A 502 5.71 18.45 -42.61
N PRO A 503 6.83 17.82 -43.01
CA PRO A 503 7.10 17.51 -44.41
C PRO A 503 6.01 16.60 -44.99
N ASP A 504 5.63 16.80 -46.25
CA ASP A 504 4.61 15.97 -46.92
C ASP A 504 4.90 14.47 -46.83
N ALA A 505 6.17 14.07 -46.85
CA ALA A 505 6.60 12.67 -46.66
C ALA A 505 6.32 12.09 -45.24
N GLN A 506 5.95 12.93 -44.26
CA GLN A 506 5.50 12.54 -42.92
C GLN A 506 3.98 12.68 -42.75
N HIS A 507 3.29 13.28 -43.73
CA HIS A 507 1.84 13.18 -43.82
C HIS A 507 1.48 11.73 -44.21
N LEU A 508 0.44 11.19 -43.58
CA LEU A 508 -0.03 9.85 -43.91
C LEU A 508 -0.74 9.93 -45.27
N GLU A 509 -0.09 9.48 -46.34
CA GLU A 509 -0.54 9.66 -47.74
C GLU A 509 -1.64 8.67 -48.23
N ASP A 510 -2.28 7.87 -47.37
CA ASP A 510 -3.16 6.78 -47.83
C ASP A 510 -4.63 6.91 -47.38
N PRO A 511 -5.63 6.87 -48.28
CA PRO A 511 -7.04 6.65 -47.93
C PRO A 511 -7.30 5.34 -47.17
N ALA A 512 -6.32 4.43 -47.07
CA ALA A 512 -6.34 3.27 -46.17
C ALA A 512 -6.28 3.64 -44.67
N PHE A 513 -5.88 4.86 -44.32
CA PHE A 513 -6.25 5.49 -43.06
C PHE A 513 -7.55 6.29 -43.29
N THR A 514 -8.66 5.55 -43.42
CA THR A 514 -9.95 6.01 -42.90
C THR A 514 -9.63 6.65 -41.53
N PRO A 515 -10.21 7.81 -41.14
CA PRO A 515 -9.78 8.56 -39.95
C PRO A 515 -9.59 7.61 -38.77
N LEU A 516 -8.78 7.94 -37.76
CA LEU A 516 -8.68 7.27 -36.44
C LEU A 516 -10.07 7.07 -35.76
N ASN A 517 -10.88 6.25 -36.41
CA ASN A 517 -12.32 6.02 -36.36
C ASN A 517 -12.50 4.50 -36.29
N TRP A 518 -11.48 3.82 -35.74
CA TRP A 518 -11.64 2.49 -35.21
C TRP A 518 -12.53 2.66 -33.99
N GLU A 519 -13.78 2.28 -34.14
CA GLU A 519 -14.63 2.00 -33.00
C GLU A 519 -13.85 1.10 -32.02
N ALA A 520 -13.90 1.43 -30.74
CA ALA A 520 -13.41 0.56 -29.69
C ALA A 520 -14.05 -0.82 -29.83
N THR A 521 -13.21 -1.85 -29.73
CA THR A 521 -13.68 -3.24 -29.70
C THR A 521 -13.90 -3.68 -28.26
N GLN A 522 -14.82 -4.63 -28.06
CA GLN A 522 -15.06 -5.20 -26.74
C GLN A 522 -13.79 -5.83 -26.14
N ALA A 523 -12.96 -6.48 -26.96
CA ALA A 523 -11.69 -7.07 -26.53
C ALA A 523 -10.71 -6.02 -25.97
N GLN A 524 -10.62 -4.84 -26.60
CA GLN A 524 -9.79 -3.74 -26.09
C GLN A 524 -10.33 -3.19 -24.77
N THR A 525 -11.66 -3.09 -24.63
CA THR A 525 -12.30 -2.68 -23.37
C THR A 525 -12.04 -3.70 -22.24
N GLU A 526 -12.11 -5.00 -22.54
CA GLU A 526 -11.79 -6.08 -21.61
C GLU A 526 -10.33 -6.05 -21.18
N GLU A 527 -9.40 -5.89 -22.13
CA GLU A 527 -7.98 -5.76 -21.84
C GLU A 527 -7.68 -4.52 -21.01
N ALA A 528 -8.26 -3.37 -21.35
CA ALA A 528 -8.13 -2.14 -20.57
C ALA A 528 -8.64 -2.30 -19.13
N LEU A 529 -9.78 -2.96 -18.95
CA LEU A 529 -10.35 -3.27 -17.64
C LEU A 529 -9.44 -4.23 -16.85
N HIS A 530 -8.93 -5.28 -17.48
CA HIS A 530 -8.02 -6.26 -16.87
C HIS A 530 -6.73 -5.59 -16.38
N LEU A 531 -6.11 -4.76 -17.24
CA LEU A 531 -4.88 -4.03 -16.92
C LEU A 531 -5.07 -2.92 -15.87
N SER A 532 -6.31 -2.54 -15.54
CA SER A 532 -6.58 -1.43 -14.61
C SER A 532 -6.35 -1.82 -13.15
N LYS A 533 -5.73 -0.95 -12.36
CA LYS A 533 -5.30 -1.26 -10.99
C LYS A 533 -6.44 -1.04 -9.97
N ASN A 534 -6.69 -2.04 -9.12
CA ASN A 534 -7.62 -1.95 -7.99
C ASN A 534 -7.17 -0.89 -6.95
N GLY A 535 -8.11 -0.35 -6.18
CA GLY A 535 -7.84 0.66 -5.15
C GLY A 535 -7.59 2.06 -5.69
N SER A 536 -7.88 2.29 -6.98
CA SER A 536 -7.75 3.61 -7.60
C SER A 536 -8.82 4.57 -7.09
N ALA A 537 -8.45 5.83 -6.85
CA ALA A 537 -9.41 6.84 -6.42
C ALA A 537 -10.48 7.07 -7.49
N THR A 538 -11.75 6.97 -7.10
CA THR A 538 -12.92 7.18 -7.96
C THR A 538 -13.12 8.65 -8.29
N GLY A 539 -13.99 8.99 -9.24
CA GLY A 539 -14.36 10.36 -9.59
C GLY A 539 -15.59 10.86 -8.81
N MET A 540 -16.41 11.71 -9.41
CA MET A 540 -17.63 12.25 -8.80
C MET A 540 -18.73 11.20 -8.64
N ASP A 541 -18.80 10.25 -9.57
CA ASP A 541 -19.81 9.18 -9.52
C ASP A 541 -19.64 8.27 -8.30
N GLY A 542 -18.40 8.06 -7.87
CA GLY A 542 -18.02 7.22 -6.74
C GLY A 542 -17.83 5.75 -7.11
N CYS A 543 -17.81 5.40 -8.40
CA CYS A 543 -17.75 4.01 -8.88
C CYS A 543 -16.31 3.51 -9.07
N PRO A 544 -15.88 2.42 -8.40
CA PRO A 544 -14.51 1.88 -8.46
C PRO A 544 -14.31 0.88 -9.61
N TYR A 545 -13.05 0.60 -9.99
CA TYR A 545 -12.75 -0.45 -10.99
C TYR A 545 -13.21 -1.84 -10.53
N GLU A 546 -13.17 -2.08 -9.22
CA GLU A 546 -13.62 -3.32 -8.59
C GLU A 546 -15.08 -3.60 -8.91
N LEU A 547 -15.94 -2.58 -8.99
CA LEU A 547 -17.33 -2.74 -9.39
C LEU A 547 -17.41 -3.28 -10.83
N TRP A 548 -16.70 -2.63 -11.76
CA TRP A 548 -16.68 -3.05 -13.18
C TRP A 548 -16.11 -4.45 -13.36
N LYS A 549 -15.05 -4.78 -12.63
CA LYS A 549 -14.43 -6.12 -12.65
C LYS A 549 -15.34 -7.19 -12.06
N THR A 550 -16.03 -6.90 -10.96
CA THR A 550 -16.99 -7.85 -10.36
C THR A 550 -18.15 -8.11 -11.33
N LEU A 551 -18.69 -7.08 -11.98
CA LEU A 551 -19.75 -7.25 -12.98
C LEU A 551 -19.27 -8.07 -14.18
N HIS A 552 -18.05 -7.83 -14.66
CA HIS A 552 -17.45 -8.64 -15.74
C HIS A 552 -17.23 -10.10 -15.30
N LEU A 553 -16.81 -10.33 -14.05
CA LEU A 553 -16.68 -11.69 -13.50
C LEU A 553 -18.04 -12.40 -13.39
N HIS A 554 -19.08 -11.71 -12.96
CA HIS A 554 -20.44 -12.26 -12.88
C HIS A 554 -20.97 -12.64 -14.26
N TYR A 555 -20.71 -11.79 -15.27
CA TYR A 555 -21.02 -12.10 -16.66
C TYR A 555 -20.30 -13.37 -17.15
N ASN A 556 -18.98 -13.46 -16.96
CA ASN A 556 -18.20 -14.62 -17.39
C ASN A 556 -18.67 -15.91 -16.68
N THR A 557 -19.02 -15.82 -15.40
CA THR A 557 -19.58 -16.94 -14.63
C THR A 557 -20.94 -17.36 -15.18
N ALA A 558 -21.82 -16.40 -15.52
CA ALA A 558 -23.13 -16.68 -16.10
C ALA A 558 -22.99 -17.37 -17.48
N CYS A 559 -22.06 -16.92 -18.32
CA CYS A 559 -21.76 -17.55 -19.61
C CYS A 559 -21.30 -19.01 -19.46
N GLN A 560 -20.48 -19.32 -18.44
CA GLN A 560 -20.04 -20.70 -18.17
C GLN A 560 -21.19 -21.65 -17.83
N VAL A 561 -22.28 -21.14 -17.25
CA VAL A 561 -23.49 -21.91 -16.91
C VAL A 561 -24.63 -21.69 -17.91
N ASN A 562 -24.32 -21.13 -19.09
CA ASN A 562 -25.26 -20.84 -20.17
C ASN A 562 -26.50 -20.01 -19.75
N LYS A 563 -26.32 -19.08 -18.81
CA LYS A 563 -27.35 -18.11 -18.39
C LYS A 563 -27.08 -16.74 -19.01
N GLU A 564 -28.15 -16.02 -19.33
CA GLU A 564 -28.03 -14.60 -19.70
C GLU A 564 -27.48 -13.78 -18.53
N GLY A 565 -26.54 -12.89 -18.82
CA GLY A 565 -25.88 -12.04 -17.82
C GLY A 565 -25.57 -10.66 -18.38
N PHE A 566 -25.35 -9.70 -17.48
CA PHE A 566 -25.06 -8.31 -17.84
C PHE A 566 -23.62 -8.15 -18.37
N ASN A 567 -23.45 -8.02 -19.68
CA ASN A 567 -22.15 -7.72 -20.29
C ASN A 567 -21.76 -6.24 -20.14
N ILE A 568 -21.08 -5.92 -19.05
CA ILE A 568 -20.57 -4.56 -18.78
C ILE A 568 -19.55 -4.07 -19.83
N CYS A 569 -18.73 -4.96 -20.39
CA CYS A 569 -17.72 -4.57 -21.38
C CYS A 569 -18.35 -4.18 -22.72
N LYS A 570 -19.43 -4.87 -23.13
CA LYS A 570 -20.25 -4.45 -24.28
C LYS A 570 -20.79 -3.04 -24.07
N VAL A 571 -21.46 -2.78 -22.94
CA VAL A 571 -22.00 -1.43 -22.63
C VAL A 571 -20.93 -0.35 -22.65
N LEU A 572 -19.79 -0.57 -21.98
CA LEU A 572 -18.71 0.42 -21.94
C LEU A 572 -18.15 0.69 -23.35
N THR A 573 -18.06 -0.34 -24.19
CA THR A 573 -17.63 -0.20 -25.57
C THR A 573 -18.60 0.66 -26.38
N GLU A 574 -19.91 0.41 -26.28
CA GLU A 574 -20.94 1.25 -26.91
C GLU A 574 -20.88 2.71 -26.43
N VAL A 575 -20.67 2.94 -25.13
CA VAL A 575 -20.51 4.29 -24.57
C VAL A 575 -19.26 4.98 -25.13
N PHE A 576 -18.14 4.25 -25.25
CA PHE A 576 -16.88 4.80 -25.77
C PHE A 576 -17.00 5.14 -27.25
N ASN A 577 -17.62 4.28 -28.05
CA ASN A 577 -17.89 4.53 -29.46
C ASN A 577 -18.82 5.72 -29.64
N ASP A 578 -19.87 5.81 -28.83
CA ASP A 578 -20.79 6.94 -28.83
C ASP A 578 -20.07 8.28 -28.55
N ILE A 579 -19.12 8.28 -27.61
CA ILE A 579 -18.27 9.44 -27.28
C ILE A 579 -17.28 9.76 -28.40
N GLN A 580 -16.67 8.76 -29.03
CA GLN A 580 -15.75 8.96 -30.15
C GLN A 580 -16.47 9.59 -31.35
N THR A 581 -17.67 9.11 -31.67
CA THR A 581 -18.44 9.58 -32.83
C THR A 581 -19.06 10.96 -32.61
N HIS A 582 -19.53 11.28 -31.40
CA HIS A 582 -20.35 12.49 -31.17
C HIS A 582 -19.78 13.45 -30.12
N GLY A 583 -18.61 13.15 -29.55
CA GLY A 583 -18.06 13.88 -28.41
C GLY A 583 -18.77 13.58 -27.09
N ILE A 584 -18.25 14.18 -26.01
CA ILE A 584 -18.80 14.04 -24.66
C ILE A 584 -20.08 14.87 -24.54
N ASN A 585 -21.17 14.23 -24.14
CA ASN A 585 -22.46 14.89 -23.94
C ASN A 585 -22.41 15.78 -22.68
N PRO A 586 -22.69 17.09 -22.79
CA PRO A 586 -22.60 18.04 -21.67
C PRO A 586 -23.64 17.81 -20.58
N LYS A 587 -24.71 17.04 -20.86
CA LYS A 587 -25.71 16.65 -19.85
C LYS A 587 -25.20 15.56 -18.90
N THR A 588 -24.04 14.96 -19.17
CA THR A 588 -23.46 13.89 -18.36
C THR A 588 -22.25 14.39 -17.58
N ASP A 589 -21.95 13.73 -16.47
CA ASP A 589 -20.78 14.01 -15.64
C ASP A 589 -19.52 13.23 -16.06
N PHE A 590 -19.51 12.61 -17.25
CA PHE A 590 -18.48 11.66 -17.68
C PHE A 590 -17.06 12.25 -17.58
N ALA A 591 -16.85 13.46 -18.09
CA ALA A 591 -15.56 14.15 -18.07
C ALA A 591 -15.38 15.11 -16.89
N LEU A 592 -16.32 15.17 -15.94
CA LEU A 592 -16.18 16.01 -14.77
C LEU A 592 -15.17 15.40 -13.79
N GLY A 593 -14.20 16.22 -13.38
CA GLY A 593 -13.18 15.85 -12.40
C GLY A 593 -13.41 16.53 -11.05
N TRP A 594 -13.21 15.80 -9.96
CA TRP A 594 -13.23 16.39 -8.62
C TRP A 594 -11.83 16.89 -8.23
N MET A 595 -11.67 18.21 -8.10
CA MET A 595 -10.39 18.82 -7.69
C MET A 595 -10.22 18.80 -6.17
N CYS A 596 -9.10 18.26 -5.70
CA CYS A 596 -8.71 18.23 -4.29
C CYS A 596 -7.34 18.91 -4.11
N PRO A 597 -7.29 20.10 -3.45
CA PRO A 597 -6.02 20.75 -3.13
C PRO A 597 -5.26 19.97 -2.06
N ILE A 598 -4.00 19.63 -2.33
CA ILE A 598 -3.11 18.94 -1.39
C ILE A 598 -1.98 19.88 -0.99
N TYR A 599 -1.87 20.16 0.30
CA TYR A 599 -0.79 20.96 0.85
C TYR A 599 0.56 20.25 0.65
N LYS A 600 1.60 21.00 0.27
CA LYS A 600 2.96 20.46 0.13
C LYS A 600 3.87 20.91 1.27
N LYS A 601 4.28 22.18 1.28
CA LYS A 601 5.20 22.80 2.25
C LYS A 601 4.98 24.34 2.26
N LYS A 602 5.45 25.05 3.30
CA LYS A 602 5.40 26.53 3.53
C LYS A 602 4.09 27.02 4.18
N ASP A 603 3.76 28.31 4.05
CA ASP A 603 2.59 28.91 4.70
C ASP A 603 1.27 28.23 4.24
N PRO A 604 0.54 27.52 5.12
CA PRO A 604 -0.69 26.80 4.78
C PRO A 604 -1.86 27.76 4.52
N THR A 605 -1.73 29.06 4.79
CA THR A 605 -2.78 30.02 4.45
C THR A 605 -2.76 30.42 2.98
N LYS A 606 -1.67 30.20 2.24
CA LYS A 606 -1.55 30.60 0.83
C LYS A 606 -1.97 29.48 -0.11
N ILE A 607 -2.97 29.74 -0.95
CA ILE A 607 -3.49 28.75 -1.90
C ILE A 607 -2.43 28.26 -2.91
N GLY A 608 -1.47 29.11 -3.30
CA GLY A 608 -0.37 28.73 -4.20
C GLY A 608 0.58 27.66 -3.64
N ASN A 609 0.53 27.35 -2.33
CA ASN A 609 1.29 26.25 -1.73
C ASN A 609 0.56 24.90 -1.78
N TYR A 610 -0.65 24.86 -2.36
CA TYR A 610 -1.44 23.65 -2.55
C TYR A 610 -1.36 23.19 -4.00
N ARG A 611 -1.19 21.89 -4.21
CA ARG A 611 -1.27 21.29 -5.55
C ARG A 611 -2.67 20.75 -5.82
N PRO A 612 -3.31 21.11 -6.93
CA PRO A 612 -4.59 20.51 -7.30
C PRO A 612 -4.36 19.08 -7.78
N ILE A 613 -5.10 18.13 -7.22
CA ILE A 613 -5.23 16.77 -7.77
C ILE A 613 -6.66 16.59 -8.26
N THR A 614 -6.83 16.25 -9.53
CA THR A 614 -8.14 15.99 -10.13
C THR A 614 -8.44 14.51 -10.13
N LEU A 615 -9.58 14.13 -9.54
CA LEU A 615 -10.07 12.76 -9.52
C LEU A 615 -11.11 12.58 -10.63
N MET A 616 -10.69 11.92 -11.71
CA MET A 616 -11.58 11.55 -12.83
C MET A 616 -12.37 10.28 -12.51
N ASN A 617 -13.55 10.11 -13.13
CA ASN A 617 -14.34 8.89 -13.06
C ASN A 617 -13.54 7.69 -13.62
N THR A 618 -13.87 6.48 -13.16
CA THR A 618 -13.11 5.27 -13.54
C THR A 618 -13.39 4.84 -14.98
N ASP A 619 -14.61 5.04 -15.47
CA ASP A 619 -15.01 4.84 -16.87
C ASP A 619 -14.27 5.81 -17.82
N TYR A 620 -14.10 7.08 -17.44
CA TYR A 620 -13.25 8.02 -18.19
C TYR A 620 -11.80 7.52 -18.31
N LYS A 621 -11.24 7.00 -17.22
CA LYS A 621 -9.88 6.43 -17.22
C LYS A 621 -9.78 5.12 -17.99
N LEU A 622 -10.87 4.36 -18.12
CA LEU A 622 -10.92 3.19 -19.01
C LEU A 622 -10.88 3.64 -20.46
N LEU A 623 -11.69 4.64 -20.84
CA LEU A 623 -11.67 5.21 -22.20
C LEU A 623 -10.26 5.64 -22.60
N THR A 624 -9.56 6.41 -21.75
CA THR A 624 -8.18 6.85 -22.08
C THR A 624 -7.23 5.68 -22.29
N LYS A 625 -7.44 4.58 -21.56
CA LYS A 625 -6.62 3.37 -21.72
C LYS A 625 -6.97 2.59 -23.00
N VAL A 626 -8.25 2.52 -23.35
CA VAL A 626 -8.70 1.95 -24.63
C VAL A 626 -8.09 2.74 -25.79
N LEU A 627 -8.12 4.07 -25.74
CA LEU A 627 -7.48 4.94 -26.74
C LEU A 627 -5.97 4.68 -26.85
N VAL A 628 -5.27 4.47 -25.72
CA VAL A 628 -3.85 4.10 -25.74
C VAL A 628 -3.61 2.74 -26.40
N LEU A 629 -4.46 1.75 -26.12
CA LEU A 629 -4.39 0.44 -26.79
C LEU A 629 -4.67 0.56 -28.29
N GLN A 630 -5.58 1.44 -28.71
CA GLN A 630 -5.89 1.71 -30.12
C GLN A 630 -4.75 2.43 -30.86
N LEU A 631 -4.00 3.30 -30.19
CA LEU A 631 -2.86 4.01 -30.78
C LEU A 631 -1.58 3.15 -30.87
N SER A 632 -1.53 2.05 -30.11
CA SER A 632 -0.34 1.20 -30.03
C SER A 632 0.02 0.51 -31.38
N PRO A 633 -0.94 0.07 -32.23
CA PRO A 633 -0.67 -0.43 -33.58
C PRO A 633 -0.28 0.66 -34.59
N SER A 634 -0.92 1.83 -34.59
CA SER A 634 -0.68 2.92 -35.58
C SER A 634 0.63 3.68 -35.37
N ALA A 635 1.24 3.54 -34.19
CA ALA A 635 2.60 4.01 -33.95
C ALA A 635 3.68 3.13 -34.63
N ALA A 636 3.29 2.00 -35.24
CA ALA A 636 4.15 1.22 -36.12
C ALA A 636 4.05 1.77 -37.56
N ALA A 637 5.21 2.07 -38.15
CA ALA A 637 5.39 2.79 -39.42
C ALA A 637 4.48 2.33 -40.59
N PRO A 638 4.15 3.24 -41.54
CA PRO A 638 3.19 3.00 -42.63
C PRO A 638 3.55 1.78 -43.51
N PRO A 639 2.58 1.17 -44.22
CA PRO A 639 2.78 -0.03 -45.03
C PRO A 639 3.85 0.11 -46.13
N SER A 640 4.08 1.34 -46.62
CA SER A 640 5.14 1.69 -47.57
C SER A 640 6.57 1.65 -46.98
N THR A 641 6.67 1.58 -45.65
CA THR A 641 7.94 1.45 -44.94
C THR A 641 8.45 0.02 -45.11
N SER A 642 9.66 -0.12 -45.66
CA SER A 642 10.37 -1.41 -45.78
C SER A 642 10.14 -2.28 -44.54
N ILE A 643 9.79 -3.57 -44.74
CA ILE A 643 9.61 -4.56 -43.66
C ILE A 643 10.75 -4.50 -42.63
N LEU A 644 11.98 -4.23 -43.08
CA LEU A 644 13.17 -4.11 -42.23
C LEU A 644 13.20 -2.88 -41.31
N ALA A 645 12.53 -1.79 -41.71
CA ALA A 645 12.43 -0.55 -40.95
C ALA A 645 11.26 -0.56 -39.94
N ARG A 646 10.31 -1.50 -40.06
CA ARG A 646 9.21 -1.73 -39.10
C ARG A 646 9.64 -2.58 -37.89
N ILE A 647 10.83 -3.19 -37.94
CA ILE A 647 11.37 -4.08 -36.91
C ILE A 647 12.11 -3.26 -35.84
N ASN A 648 11.84 -3.54 -34.56
CA ASN A 648 12.51 -2.89 -33.43
C ASN A 648 14.04 -2.98 -33.55
N SER A 649 14.70 -1.82 -33.66
CA SER A 649 16.16 -1.72 -33.82
C SER A 649 16.99 -2.37 -32.69
N PHE A 650 16.44 -2.51 -31.48
CA PHE A 650 17.12 -3.18 -30.38
C PHE A 650 17.10 -4.72 -30.48
N LEU A 651 16.30 -5.27 -31.39
CA LEU A 651 16.26 -6.72 -31.68
C LEU A 651 17.10 -7.09 -32.91
N GLN A 652 17.83 -6.12 -33.49
CA GLN A 652 18.64 -6.30 -34.69
C GLN A 652 20.14 -6.17 -34.38
N SER A 653 20.97 -6.76 -35.23
CA SER A 653 22.44 -6.80 -35.11
C SER A 653 23.11 -5.49 -35.55
N TRP A 654 22.41 -4.59 -36.25
CA TRP A 654 22.96 -3.31 -36.68
C TRP A 654 22.55 -2.17 -35.75
N ASN A 655 23.44 -1.19 -35.60
CA ASN A 655 23.23 -0.04 -34.73
C ASN A 655 22.81 1.19 -35.55
N LEU A 656 21.67 1.79 -35.20
CA LEU A 656 21.24 3.07 -35.77
C LEU A 656 22.25 4.19 -35.47
N PRO A 657 22.67 5.00 -36.47
CA PRO A 657 23.59 6.11 -36.23
C PRO A 657 22.93 7.20 -35.37
N THR A 658 23.56 7.57 -34.25
CA THR A 658 23.10 8.67 -33.36
C THR A 658 23.91 9.97 -33.53
N LYS A 659 24.81 10.01 -34.52
CA LYS A 659 25.69 11.13 -34.90
C LYS A 659 25.93 11.10 -36.42
N GLY A 660 26.32 12.22 -37.03
CA GLY A 660 26.69 12.32 -38.46
C GLY A 660 25.49 12.40 -39.43
N PRO A 661 25.69 12.66 -40.73
CA PRO A 661 24.60 13.03 -41.65
C PRO A 661 23.45 12.00 -41.76
N ARG A 662 23.73 10.71 -41.54
CA ARG A 662 22.73 9.62 -41.58
C ARG A 662 21.76 9.59 -40.40
N HIS A 663 21.98 10.33 -39.30
CA HIS A 663 21.01 10.42 -38.20
C HIS A 663 19.81 11.34 -38.51
N ARG A 664 19.90 12.16 -39.58
CA ARG A 664 18.84 13.13 -39.97
C ARG A 664 17.53 12.46 -40.39
N TRP A 665 17.55 11.15 -40.67
CA TRP A 665 16.37 10.35 -41.01
C TRP A 665 15.59 9.86 -39.77
N LEU A 666 16.11 10.12 -38.56
CA LEU A 666 15.45 9.79 -37.30
C LEU A 666 14.97 11.06 -36.59
N ASN A 667 13.81 11.01 -35.96
CA ASN A 667 13.33 12.13 -35.16
C ASN A 667 14.20 12.34 -33.89
N THR A 668 14.13 13.56 -33.35
CA THR A 668 14.98 14.00 -32.22
C THR A 668 14.79 13.14 -30.97
N ASP A 669 13.56 12.69 -30.69
CA ASP A 669 13.24 11.94 -29.48
C ASP A 669 13.72 10.49 -29.56
N THR A 670 13.58 9.83 -30.70
CA THR A 670 14.18 8.51 -30.98
C THR A 670 15.70 8.57 -30.82
N VAL A 671 16.35 9.62 -31.31
CA VAL A 671 17.79 9.81 -31.12
C VAL A 671 18.16 9.98 -29.65
N ARG A 672 17.36 10.74 -28.87
CA ARG A 672 17.56 10.90 -27.41
C ARG A 672 17.37 9.57 -26.68
N MET A 673 16.30 8.83 -26.99
CA MET A 673 16.04 7.51 -26.42
C MET A 673 17.19 6.54 -26.70
N LEU A 674 17.65 6.45 -27.95
CA LEU A 674 18.78 5.60 -28.34
C LEU A 674 20.07 5.99 -27.60
N LYS A 675 20.34 7.29 -27.43
CA LYS A 675 21.50 7.77 -26.65
C LYS A 675 21.42 7.35 -25.18
N VAL A 676 20.24 7.49 -24.56
CA VAL A 676 20.03 7.08 -23.16
C VAL A 676 20.16 5.56 -23.00
N ALA A 677 19.53 4.80 -23.89
CA ALA A 677 19.60 3.34 -23.89
C ALA A 677 21.05 2.84 -24.03
N ARG A 678 21.85 3.46 -24.90
CA ARG A 678 23.29 3.15 -25.03
C ARG A 678 24.09 3.54 -23.80
N LYS A 679 23.83 4.74 -23.26
CA LYS A 679 24.53 5.26 -22.08
C LYS A 679 24.39 4.35 -20.87
N TYR A 680 23.23 3.73 -20.70
CA TYR A 680 22.93 2.86 -19.57
C TYR A 680 22.79 1.38 -19.97
N HIS A 681 23.36 0.99 -21.12
CA HIS A 681 23.45 -0.40 -21.58
C HIS A 681 22.12 -1.15 -21.53
N THR A 682 21.12 -0.66 -22.26
CA THR A 682 19.84 -1.37 -22.43
C THR A 682 19.97 -2.48 -23.45
N HIS A 683 19.67 -3.72 -23.06
CA HIS A 683 19.75 -4.91 -23.93
C HIS A 683 18.57 -5.86 -23.70
N LEU A 684 18.31 -6.73 -24.68
CA LEU A 684 17.48 -7.92 -24.49
C LEU A 684 18.25 -8.90 -23.60
N ALA A 685 17.84 -9.03 -22.33
CA ALA A 685 18.58 -9.79 -21.32
C ALA A 685 17.65 -10.72 -20.55
N ALA A 686 17.09 -11.71 -21.25
CA ALA A 686 16.38 -12.83 -20.63
C ALA A 686 17.34 -14.00 -20.37
N ILE A 687 17.13 -14.77 -19.29
CA ILE A 687 17.82 -16.07 -19.09
C ILE A 687 17.39 -17.03 -20.20
N ARG A 688 16.07 -17.16 -20.40
CA ARG A 688 15.47 -17.99 -21.44
C ARG A 688 14.18 -17.37 -21.98
N LEU A 689 13.94 -17.53 -23.29
CA LEU A 689 12.71 -17.11 -23.97
C LEU A 689 11.83 -18.35 -24.24
N SER A 690 10.52 -18.18 -24.20
CA SER A 690 9.61 -19.23 -24.66
C SER A 690 9.70 -19.38 -26.18
N THR A 691 9.37 -20.57 -26.70
CA THR A 691 9.31 -20.83 -28.14
C THR A 691 8.48 -19.77 -28.88
N HIS A 692 7.33 -19.39 -28.31
CA HIS A 692 6.47 -18.33 -28.86
C HIS A 692 7.14 -16.94 -28.93
N LEU A 693 7.99 -16.59 -27.96
CA LEU A 693 8.72 -15.31 -28.02
C LEU A 693 9.89 -15.38 -29.02
N CYS A 694 10.55 -16.54 -29.15
CA CYS A 694 11.57 -16.75 -30.17
C CYS A 694 10.99 -16.61 -31.58
N THR A 695 9.76 -17.09 -31.83
CA THR A 695 9.11 -16.94 -33.15
C THR A 695 8.78 -15.49 -33.49
N GLN A 696 8.60 -14.61 -32.50
CA GLN A 696 8.35 -13.17 -32.71
C GLN A 696 9.63 -12.36 -33.03
N LEU A 697 10.82 -12.97 -32.93
CA LEU A 697 12.07 -12.28 -33.26
C LEU A 697 12.17 -12.01 -34.76
N PRO A 698 12.94 -10.98 -35.17
CA PRO A 698 13.10 -10.67 -36.58
C PRO A 698 13.91 -11.75 -37.32
N ALA A 699 13.45 -12.11 -38.52
CA ALA A 699 14.14 -13.06 -39.40
C ALA A 699 15.50 -12.52 -39.89
N TRP A 700 15.56 -11.21 -40.09
CA TRP A 700 16.67 -10.53 -40.75
C TRP A 700 17.48 -9.70 -39.76
N TYR A 701 18.79 -9.60 -40.02
CA TYR A 701 19.73 -8.98 -39.09
C TYR A 701 19.57 -9.49 -37.67
N HIS A 702 19.27 -10.79 -37.50
CA HIS A 702 18.94 -11.39 -36.24
C HIS A 702 19.97 -11.03 -35.15
N LEU A 703 19.48 -10.69 -33.96
CA LEU A 703 20.32 -10.34 -32.82
C LEU A 703 21.38 -11.42 -32.61
N ARG A 704 22.66 -11.01 -32.60
CA ARG A 704 23.83 -11.85 -32.31
C ARG A 704 24.04 -13.07 -33.23
N ALA A 705 23.39 -13.10 -34.40
CA ALA A 705 23.71 -14.04 -35.47
C ALA A 705 24.83 -13.50 -36.37
N ALA A 706 25.57 -14.40 -37.02
CA ALA A 706 26.60 -14.00 -37.98
C ALA A 706 26.00 -13.21 -39.17
N ALA A 707 26.66 -12.13 -39.57
CA ALA A 707 26.19 -11.29 -40.68
C ALA A 707 26.23 -12.08 -42.00
N ARG A 708 25.12 -12.07 -42.75
CA ARG A 708 25.04 -12.63 -44.10
C ARG A 708 24.49 -11.61 -45.11
N PRO A 709 24.92 -11.68 -46.39
CA PRO A 709 24.40 -10.80 -47.43
C PRO A 709 22.91 -11.02 -47.65
N LEU A 710 22.13 -9.93 -47.69
CA LEU A 710 20.72 -9.96 -48.07
C LEU A 710 20.50 -9.90 -49.59
N THR A 711 21.58 -9.99 -50.36
CA THR A 711 21.59 -9.76 -51.81
C THR A 711 21.43 -11.03 -52.63
N THR A 712 21.40 -12.21 -52.01
CA THR A 712 21.22 -13.47 -52.74
C THR A 712 19.81 -13.55 -53.33
N ARG A 713 19.68 -14.24 -54.47
CA ARG A 713 18.41 -14.44 -55.17
C ARG A 713 17.34 -15.04 -54.25
N THR A 714 17.70 -16.07 -53.49
CA THR A 714 16.79 -16.74 -52.53
C THR A 714 16.30 -15.79 -51.45
N VAL A 715 17.17 -14.94 -50.88
CA VAL A 715 16.77 -13.96 -49.86
C VAL A 715 15.87 -12.87 -50.42
N GLN A 716 16.16 -12.38 -51.63
CA GLN A 716 15.29 -11.41 -52.29
C GLN A 716 13.91 -12.01 -52.58
N CYS A 717 13.86 -13.30 -52.91
CA CYS A 717 12.61 -14.04 -53.05
C CYS A 717 11.88 -14.17 -51.71
N LEU A 718 12.56 -14.58 -50.64
CA LEU A 718 12.00 -14.69 -49.29
C LEU A 718 11.44 -13.35 -48.77
N LEU A 719 12.12 -12.24 -49.04
CA LEU A 719 11.69 -10.89 -48.64
C LEU A 719 10.48 -10.38 -49.44
N LYS A 720 10.46 -10.60 -50.76
CA LYS A 720 9.49 -9.95 -51.66
C LYS A 720 8.30 -10.82 -52.03
N LYS A 721 8.51 -12.14 -52.15
CA LYS A 721 7.51 -13.11 -52.62
C LYS A 721 6.92 -13.91 -51.48
N HIS A 722 7.74 -14.35 -50.52
CA HIS A 722 7.27 -15.04 -49.31
C HIS A 722 6.98 -14.09 -48.14
N SER A 723 7.28 -12.78 -48.28
CA SER A 723 7.03 -11.74 -47.26
C SER A 723 7.57 -12.07 -45.86
N VAL A 724 8.66 -12.84 -45.78
CA VAL A 724 9.25 -13.27 -44.51
C VAL A 724 9.74 -12.06 -43.73
N ALA A 725 9.29 -11.89 -42.49
CA ALA A 725 9.70 -10.79 -41.61
C ALA A 725 10.22 -11.29 -40.25
N THR A 726 9.66 -12.39 -39.74
CA THR A 726 9.91 -12.95 -38.42
C THR A 726 10.43 -14.38 -38.49
N VAL A 727 10.96 -14.87 -37.38
CA VAL A 727 11.39 -16.28 -37.27
C VAL A 727 10.19 -17.23 -37.46
N ALA A 728 8.97 -16.84 -37.08
CA ALA A 728 7.75 -17.60 -37.37
C ALA A 728 7.57 -17.85 -38.88
N ASP A 729 7.79 -16.81 -39.69
CA ASP A 729 7.65 -16.89 -41.15
C ASP A 729 8.73 -17.79 -41.76
N LEU A 730 9.95 -17.76 -41.22
CA LEU A 730 11.01 -18.70 -41.61
C LEU A 730 10.62 -20.15 -41.34
N ILE A 731 10.06 -20.42 -40.15
CA ILE A 731 9.60 -21.77 -39.77
C ILE A 731 8.49 -22.23 -40.72
N SER A 732 7.44 -21.42 -40.86
CA SER A 732 6.31 -21.71 -41.74
C SER A 732 6.75 -21.96 -43.19
N THR A 733 7.75 -21.22 -43.67
CA THR A 733 8.33 -21.47 -45.00
C THR A 733 9.04 -22.82 -45.02
N SER A 734 9.88 -23.11 -44.01
CA SER A 734 10.69 -24.35 -43.91
C SER A 734 9.90 -25.64 -43.62
N ASP A 735 8.69 -25.54 -43.08
CA ASP A 735 7.94 -26.67 -42.49
C ASP A 735 7.71 -27.81 -43.48
N HIS A 736 7.49 -27.54 -44.78
CA HIS A 736 7.24 -28.59 -45.76
C HIS A 736 8.47 -29.43 -46.15
N LEU A 737 9.70 -29.01 -45.81
CA LEU A 737 10.88 -29.89 -45.88
C LEU A 737 10.94 -30.89 -44.72
N CYS A 738 10.31 -30.56 -43.59
CA CYS A 738 10.46 -31.29 -42.33
C CYS A 738 9.25 -32.16 -41.98
N ASN A 739 8.17 -32.09 -42.76
CA ASN A 739 6.87 -32.68 -42.42
C ASN A 739 6.63 -33.99 -43.18
N GLU A 740 6.96 -35.12 -42.55
CA GLU A 740 6.78 -36.48 -43.10
C GLU A 740 5.30 -36.90 -43.25
N ASN A 741 4.36 -36.12 -42.68
CA ASN A 741 2.93 -36.43 -42.63
C ASN A 741 2.08 -35.71 -43.71
N GLN A 742 2.70 -35.16 -44.76
CA GLN A 742 1.94 -34.55 -45.86
C GLN A 742 1.30 -35.62 -46.77
N ILE A 743 0.07 -35.35 -47.25
CA ILE A 743 -0.66 -36.22 -48.19
C ILE A 743 0.14 -36.43 -49.48
N ILE A 744 0.88 -35.41 -49.92
CA ILE A 744 1.82 -35.47 -51.04
C ILE A 744 3.21 -35.12 -50.47
N PRO A 745 4.16 -36.08 -50.45
CA PRO A 745 5.49 -35.83 -49.88
C PRO A 745 6.29 -34.85 -50.74
N HIS A 746 7.10 -34.03 -50.06
CA HIS A 746 8.04 -33.13 -50.73
C HIS A 746 9.13 -33.92 -51.47
N THR A 747 9.51 -33.47 -52.66
CA THR A 747 10.59 -34.05 -53.46
C THR A 747 11.64 -32.98 -53.78
N HIS A 748 12.92 -33.38 -53.91
CA HIS A 748 14.01 -32.48 -54.33
C HIS A 748 13.97 -32.12 -55.84
N ASP A 749 12.76 -32.07 -56.41
CA ASP A 749 12.50 -31.74 -57.81
C ASP A 749 12.02 -30.29 -57.93
N PRO A 750 12.60 -29.46 -58.83
CA PRO A 750 12.05 -28.14 -59.17
C PRO A 750 10.56 -28.14 -59.53
N GLN A 751 9.98 -29.27 -59.95
CA GLN A 751 8.57 -29.46 -60.27
C GLN A 751 7.74 -30.11 -59.14
N CYS A 752 8.23 -30.11 -57.90
CA CYS A 752 7.51 -30.69 -56.75
C CYS A 752 6.07 -30.18 -56.60
N ILE A 753 5.09 -31.10 -56.62
CA ILE A 753 3.65 -30.78 -56.53
C ILE A 753 3.11 -30.81 -55.09
N CYS A 754 3.97 -30.79 -54.07
CA CYS A 754 3.48 -30.70 -52.70
C CYS A 754 2.71 -29.38 -52.48
N ASN A 755 1.83 -29.35 -51.48
CA ASN A 755 0.99 -28.19 -51.22
C ASN A 755 1.82 -26.92 -50.94
N GLY A 756 2.97 -27.05 -50.26
CA GLY A 756 3.89 -25.95 -49.97
C GLY A 756 4.53 -25.35 -51.23
N CYS A 757 5.16 -26.19 -52.07
CA CYS A 757 5.79 -25.74 -53.31
C CYS A 757 4.77 -25.21 -54.34
N SER A 758 3.54 -25.72 -54.33
CA SER A 758 2.46 -25.21 -55.18
C SER A 758 2.02 -23.82 -54.74
N HIS A 759 1.80 -23.61 -53.43
CA HIS A 759 1.47 -22.30 -52.86
C HIS A 759 2.56 -21.26 -53.09
N ASP A 760 3.83 -21.64 -52.95
CA ASP A 760 4.96 -20.74 -53.21
C ASP A 760 5.02 -20.30 -54.68
N ARG A 761 4.67 -21.19 -55.62
CA ARG A 761 4.59 -20.86 -57.06
C ARG A 761 3.44 -19.94 -57.39
N GLU A 762 2.29 -20.09 -56.72
CA GLU A 762 1.17 -19.14 -56.83
C GLU A 762 1.59 -17.73 -56.41
N ASN A 763 2.51 -17.63 -55.45
CA ASN A 763 3.16 -16.38 -55.02
C ASN A 763 4.37 -15.97 -55.89
N GLU A 764 4.47 -16.47 -57.13
CA GLU A 764 5.51 -16.16 -58.10
C GLU A 764 6.94 -16.59 -57.69
N CYS A 765 7.09 -17.57 -56.79
CA CYS A 765 8.39 -18.16 -56.48
C CYS A 765 8.84 -19.13 -57.59
N THR A 766 10.03 -18.88 -58.14
CA THR A 766 10.57 -19.71 -59.23
C THR A 766 11.31 -20.96 -58.75
N HIS A 767 11.82 -20.97 -57.52
CA HIS A 767 12.62 -22.06 -56.96
C HIS A 767 12.22 -22.33 -55.49
N PRO A 768 11.00 -22.84 -55.22
CA PRO A 768 10.50 -23.04 -53.85
C PRO A 768 11.45 -23.86 -52.97
N HIS A 769 11.98 -24.97 -53.49
CA HIS A 769 12.90 -25.83 -52.75
C HIS A 769 14.15 -25.09 -52.22
N GLU A 770 14.77 -24.23 -53.04
CA GLU A 770 15.96 -23.46 -52.65
C GLU A 770 15.60 -22.38 -51.61
N CYS A 771 14.45 -21.73 -51.75
CA CYS A 771 13.94 -20.76 -50.77
C CYS A 771 13.68 -21.43 -49.42
N THR A 772 13.06 -22.60 -49.43
CA THR A 772 12.76 -23.39 -48.23
C THR A 772 14.03 -23.89 -47.55
N ALA A 773 15.01 -24.37 -48.33
CA ALA A 773 16.31 -24.79 -47.81
C ALA A 773 17.11 -23.61 -47.23
N ASP A 774 17.08 -22.42 -47.86
CA ASP A 774 17.72 -21.21 -47.31
C ASP A 774 17.01 -20.72 -46.03
N ALA A 775 15.67 -20.83 -45.97
CA ALA A 775 14.90 -20.51 -44.76
C ALA A 775 15.31 -21.43 -43.59
N LEU A 776 15.39 -22.75 -43.81
CA LEU A 776 15.85 -23.71 -42.81
C LEU A 776 17.30 -23.47 -42.39
N ALA A 777 18.20 -23.21 -43.36
CA ALA A 777 19.59 -22.89 -43.08
C ALA A 777 19.74 -21.63 -42.20
N ARG A 778 18.85 -20.64 -42.36
CA ARG A 778 18.82 -19.44 -41.51
C ARG A 778 18.38 -19.71 -40.10
N ILE A 779 17.38 -20.58 -39.91
CA ILE A 779 16.95 -21.00 -38.55
C ILE A 779 18.12 -21.68 -37.82
N HIS A 780 18.90 -22.52 -38.49
CA HIS A 780 20.07 -23.18 -37.88
C HIS A 780 21.23 -22.23 -37.51
N LEU A 781 21.24 -21.00 -38.05
CA LEU A 781 22.23 -19.98 -37.70
C LEU A 781 21.81 -19.13 -36.50
N ILE A 782 20.57 -19.25 -36.04
CA ILE A 782 20.10 -18.58 -34.83
C ILE A 782 20.77 -19.23 -33.62
N THR A 783 21.35 -18.40 -32.75
CA THR A 783 21.98 -18.84 -31.50
C THR A 783 21.02 -19.74 -30.71
N PRO A 784 21.48 -20.82 -30.07
CA PRO A 784 20.60 -21.78 -29.41
C PRO A 784 19.60 -21.16 -28.42
N LYS A 785 19.98 -20.06 -27.75
CA LYS A 785 19.12 -19.33 -26.80
C LYS A 785 17.90 -18.66 -27.43
N LEU A 786 18.02 -18.23 -28.68
CA LEU A 786 16.99 -17.50 -29.43
C LEU A 786 16.32 -18.41 -30.48
N ASN A 787 16.77 -19.66 -30.60
CA ASN A 787 16.29 -20.58 -31.60
C ASN A 787 15.00 -21.29 -31.12
N PRO A 788 13.87 -21.17 -31.83
CA PRO A 788 12.62 -21.83 -31.44
C PRO A 788 12.66 -23.36 -31.60
N LEU A 789 13.61 -23.92 -32.36
CA LEU A 789 13.80 -25.37 -32.51
C LEU A 789 14.65 -25.99 -31.38
N ASP A 790 15.19 -25.19 -30.45
CA ASP A 790 15.82 -25.72 -29.24
C ASP A 790 14.75 -26.42 -28.36
N PRO A 791 15.01 -27.63 -27.82
CA PRO A 791 14.01 -28.53 -27.21
C PRO A 791 13.28 -28.04 -25.93
N GLY A 792 13.22 -26.74 -25.65
CA GLY A 792 12.31 -26.15 -24.66
C GLY A 792 12.75 -26.29 -23.19
N ASP A 793 11.98 -25.63 -22.30
CA ASP A 793 12.26 -25.50 -20.87
C ASP A 793 12.13 -26.82 -20.11
N ILE A 794 13.23 -27.23 -19.47
CA ILE A 794 13.32 -28.52 -18.79
C ILE A 794 12.72 -28.51 -17.37
N HIS A 795 12.30 -27.33 -16.88
CA HIS A 795 11.60 -27.17 -15.60
C HIS A 795 10.08 -27.16 -15.72
N ASN A 796 9.47 -27.44 -16.88
CA ASN A 796 8.02 -27.42 -17.03
C ASN A 796 7.29 -28.28 -15.96
N ASN A 797 7.89 -29.39 -15.52
CA ASN A 797 7.32 -30.25 -14.47
C ASN A 797 7.62 -29.80 -13.03
N LEU A 798 8.62 -28.94 -12.83
CA LEU A 798 9.04 -28.40 -11.52
C LEU A 798 8.51 -26.99 -11.23
N SER A 799 8.11 -26.27 -12.28
CA SER A 799 7.51 -24.94 -12.19
C SER A 799 6.26 -24.95 -11.32
N LEU A 800 6.00 -23.83 -10.64
CA LEU A 800 4.79 -23.71 -9.82
C LEU A 800 3.55 -23.50 -10.71
N THR A 801 2.70 -24.53 -10.79
CA THR A 801 1.34 -24.41 -11.34
C THR A 801 0.48 -23.47 -10.48
N PRO A 802 -0.64 -22.93 -10.99
CA PRO A 802 -1.55 -22.09 -10.18
C PRO A 802 -1.96 -22.73 -8.85
N SER A 803 -2.24 -24.03 -8.86
CA SER A 803 -2.52 -24.82 -7.65
C SER A 803 -1.31 -24.89 -6.71
N ARG A 804 -0.10 -25.14 -7.23
CA ARG A 804 1.13 -25.14 -6.40
C ARG A 804 1.44 -23.77 -5.81
N ARG A 805 1.16 -22.68 -6.53
CA ARG A 805 1.29 -21.30 -6.02
C ARG A 805 0.30 -21.04 -4.89
N ASP A 806 -0.94 -21.51 -5.02
CA ASP A 806 -1.93 -21.45 -3.94
C ASP A 806 -1.50 -22.28 -2.72
N ASN A 807 -0.94 -23.47 -2.94
CA ASN A 807 -0.39 -24.29 -1.86
C ASN A 807 0.78 -23.59 -1.15
N ASN A 808 1.70 -22.97 -1.89
CA ASN A 808 2.77 -22.16 -1.29
C ASN A 808 2.21 -20.96 -0.49
N ARG A 809 1.14 -20.32 -0.98
CA ARG A 809 0.45 -19.22 -0.26
C ARG A 809 -0.18 -19.72 1.03
N LYS A 810 -0.89 -20.85 1.00
CA LYS A 810 -1.46 -21.50 2.20
C LYS A 810 -0.38 -21.93 3.17
N ALA A 811 0.70 -22.54 2.67
CA ALA A 811 1.82 -23.01 3.47
C ALA A 811 2.48 -21.87 4.27
N ARG A 812 2.55 -20.66 3.71
CA ARG A 812 3.04 -19.47 4.43
C ARG A 812 2.17 -19.05 5.60
N ALA A 813 0.85 -19.21 5.50
CA ALA A 813 -0.06 -18.87 6.59
C ALA A 813 0.03 -19.86 7.76
N THR A 814 0.51 -21.07 7.50
CA THR A 814 0.62 -22.14 8.49
C THR A 814 2.08 -22.51 8.82
N ASP A 815 3.05 -21.71 8.36
CA ASP A 815 4.50 -21.98 8.45
C ASP A 815 4.91 -23.40 7.99
N SER A 816 4.19 -23.94 7.01
CA SER A 816 4.42 -25.26 6.39
C SER A 816 5.46 -25.19 5.26
N LYS A 817 5.77 -26.34 4.64
CA LYS A 817 6.74 -26.46 3.54
C LYS A 817 6.38 -25.59 2.33
N ILE A 818 7.33 -24.79 1.86
CA ILE A 818 7.24 -23.89 0.70
C ILE A 818 8.13 -24.41 -0.42
N ARG A 819 7.56 -24.66 -1.60
CA ARG A 819 8.31 -25.14 -2.77
C ARG A 819 9.01 -23.99 -3.49
N PHE A 820 10.29 -24.17 -3.84
CA PHE A 820 11.02 -23.25 -4.71
C PHE A 820 10.48 -23.27 -6.16
N ASP A 821 10.43 -22.11 -6.82
CA ASP A 821 10.06 -22.00 -8.24
C ASP A 821 11.33 -21.88 -9.11
N PRO A 822 11.73 -22.92 -9.85
CA PRO A 822 12.90 -22.86 -10.72
C PRO A 822 12.63 -22.17 -12.06
N THR A 823 11.43 -21.61 -12.30
CA THR A 823 11.08 -21.00 -13.59
C THR A 823 12.05 -19.87 -13.96
N ILE A 824 12.69 -20.00 -15.12
CA ILE A 824 13.60 -19.01 -15.72
C ILE A 824 13.13 -18.51 -17.10
N THR A 825 12.10 -19.15 -17.66
CA THR A 825 11.59 -18.85 -18.99
C THR A 825 10.64 -17.65 -18.95
N CYS A 826 10.97 -16.62 -19.73
CA CYS A 826 10.05 -15.52 -19.99
C CYS A 826 8.94 -15.98 -20.96
N LYS A 827 7.68 -15.76 -20.60
CA LYS A 827 6.50 -16.23 -21.35
C LYS A 827 5.54 -15.12 -21.78
N SER A 828 5.74 -13.87 -21.33
CA SER A 828 4.77 -12.79 -21.48
C SER A 828 4.88 -12.09 -22.84
N ASN A 829 5.87 -11.22 -23.02
CA ASN A 829 6.09 -10.45 -24.24
C ASN A 829 7.58 -10.05 -24.36
N LEU A 830 8.02 -9.68 -25.56
CA LEU A 830 9.41 -9.27 -25.80
C LEU A 830 9.79 -7.97 -25.06
N ALA A 831 8.84 -7.07 -24.79
CA ALA A 831 9.11 -5.82 -24.06
C ALA A 831 9.57 -6.08 -22.60
N GLU A 832 9.03 -7.12 -21.96
CA GLU A 832 9.39 -7.58 -20.61
C GLU A 832 10.81 -8.17 -20.54
N CYS A 833 11.44 -8.45 -21.68
CA CYS A 833 12.78 -9.01 -21.76
C CYS A 833 13.88 -7.93 -21.84
N PHE A 834 13.53 -6.66 -22.03
CA PHE A 834 14.49 -5.56 -22.06
C PHE A 834 14.89 -5.13 -20.66
N ARG A 835 16.20 -5.00 -20.44
CA ARG A 835 16.78 -4.61 -19.15
C ARG A 835 17.81 -3.50 -19.35
N ILE A 836 17.90 -2.61 -18.36
CA ILE A 836 18.81 -1.44 -18.31
C ILE A 836 19.82 -1.62 -17.18
N PHE A 837 20.99 -0.98 -17.26
CA PHE A 837 22.14 -1.19 -16.37
C PHE A 837 22.73 -2.61 -16.49
N THR A 838 22.75 -3.17 -17.70
CA THR A 838 23.35 -4.48 -17.98
C THR A 838 24.85 -4.34 -18.25
N ASN A 839 25.63 -5.42 -18.05
CA ASN A 839 27.00 -5.51 -18.56
C ASN A 839 27.00 -6.33 -19.86
N PRO A 840 27.29 -5.73 -21.02
CA PRO A 840 27.23 -6.44 -22.32
C PRO A 840 28.14 -7.66 -22.38
N ASP A 841 29.32 -7.64 -21.73
CA ASP A 841 30.31 -8.71 -21.80
C ASP A 841 29.89 -9.98 -21.04
N ARG A 842 28.84 -9.88 -20.21
CA ARG A 842 28.35 -11.00 -19.39
C ARG A 842 26.99 -11.54 -19.85
N ILE A 843 26.41 -11.03 -20.93
CA ILE A 843 25.13 -11.53 -21.45
C ILE A 843 25.36 -12.76 -22.33
N SER A 844 25.11 -13.96 -21.80
CA SER A 844 25.31 -15.22 -22.53
C SER A 844 24.35 -15.39 -23.73
N ASP A 845 24.90 -15.97 -24.80
CA ASP A 845 24.19 -16.44 -26.01
C ASP A 845 23.80 -17.92 -25.94
N ALA A 846 24.29 -18.62 -24.91
CA ALA A 846 23.86 -19.97 -24.61
C ALA A 846 22.62 -19.95 -23.71
N PRO A 847 21.64 -20.85 -23.93
CA PRO A 847 20.52 -21.00 -23.03
C PRO A 847 21.01 -21.62 -21.71
N ALA A 848 20.42 -21.19 -20.60
CA ALA A 848 20.57 -21.90 -19.33
C ALA A 848 20.03 -23.34 -19.47
N ARG A 849 20.93 -24.32 -19.28
CA ARG A 849 20.63 -25.76 -19.36
C ARG A 849 20.92 -26.44 -18.03
N CYS A 850 20.09 -27.43 -17.68
CA CYS A 850 20.42 -28.40 -16.64
C CYS A 850 21.09 -29.62 -17.27
N ASP A 851 21.96 -30.31 -16.53
CA ASP A 851 22.58 -31.55 -16.99
C ASP A 851 21.56 -32.70 -16.91
N HIS A 852 21.22 -33.29 -18.05
CA HIS A 852 20.20 -34.34 -18.20
C HIS A 852 20.76 -35.74 -18.37
N THR A 853 22.08 -35.92 -18.19
CA THR A 853 22.72 -37.24 -18.27
C THR A 853 22.17 -38.24 -17.23
N VAL A 854 21.46 -37.76 -16.20
CA VAL A 854 20.81 -38.57 -15.17
C VAL A 854 19.31 -38.28 -15.13
N ARG A 855 18.46 -39.27 -15.50
CA ARG A 855 17.01 -39.17 -15.30
C ARG A 855 16.70 -39.09 -13.80
N ALA A 856 15.93 -38.09 -13.39
CA ALA A 856 15.44 -37.99 -12.01
C ALA A 856 14.57 -39.22 -11.69
N ASN A 857 15.10 -40.14 -10.89
CA ASN A 857 14.35 -41.31 -10.45
C ASN A 857 13.40 -40.86 -9.32
N HIS A 858 12.09 -40.81 -9.59
CA HIS A 858 11.07 -40.42 -8.61
C HIS A 858 10.95 -41.38 -7.40
N ARG A 859 11.79 -42.42 -7.32
CA ARG A 859 11.85 -43.39 -6.22
C ARG A 859 12.79 -42.98 -5.08
N HIS A 860 13.55 -41.89 -5.21
CA HIS A 860 14.44 -41.45 -4.13
C HIS A 860 13.66 -40.69 -3.03
N GLN A 861 13.82 -41.11 -1.78
CA GLN A 861 13.31 -40.38 -0.63
C GLN A 861 13.96 -38.99 -0.53
N SER A 862 13.15 -37.99 -0.18
CA SER A 862 13.65 -36.62 0.05
C SER A 862 14.61 -36.61 1.22
N VAL A 863 15.74 -35.92 1.07
CA VAL A 863 16.66 -35.66 2.17
C VAL A 863 16.25 -34.39 2.89
N THR A 864 16.23 -34.43 4.22
CA THR A 864 16.00 -33.26 5.08
C THR A 864 17.34 -32.77 5.60
N VAL A 865 17.62 -31.47 5.45
CA VAL A 865 18.85 -30.82 5.89
C VAL A 865 18.48 -29.59 6.70
N TYR A 866 19.01 -29.49 7.90
CA TYR A 866 18.96 -28.31 8.74
C TYR A 866 20.14 -27.41 8.40
N THR A 867 19.88 -26.12 8.28
CA THR A 867 20.89 -25.13 7.93
C THR A 867 20.74 -23.90 8.82
N ASP A 868 21.86 -23.36 9.27
CA ASP A 868 21.87 -22.15 10.11
C ASP A 868 23.10 -21.27 9.82
N GLY A 869 23.02 -20.01 10.22
CA GLY A 869 24.09 -19.02 10.15
C GLY A 869 24.27 -18.29 11.47
N ALA A 870 25.52 -18.16 11.89
CA ALA A 870 25.90 -17.43 13.10
C ALA A 870 26.92 -16.35 12.77
N CYS A 871 26.95 -15.27 13.54
CA CYS A 871 27.95 -14.21 13.38
C CYS A 871 28.43 -13.67 14.73
N ILE A 872 29.75 -13.74 14.93
CA ILE A 872 30.46 -13.14 16.05
C ILE A 872 30.72 -11.67 15.71
N ASN A 873 30.50 -10.77 16.68
CA ASN A 873 30.67 -9.32 16.51
C ASN A 873 29.83 -8.74 15.35
N ASN A 874 28.61 -9.24 15.15
CA ASN A 874 27.74 -8.83 14.04
C ASN A 874 27.55 -7.30 13.99
N GLY A 875 27.75 -6.71 12.81
CA GLY A 875 27.68 -5.26 12.59
C GLY A 875 28.96 -4.47 12.89
N LYS A 876 30.04 -5.15 13.31
CA LYS A 876 31.37 -4.56 13.56
C LYS A 876 32.36 -4.91 12.45
N LEU A 877 33.50 -4.21 12.39
CA LEU A 877 34.50 -4.43 11.34
C LEU A 877 35.20 -5.79 11.45
N ASN A 878 35.35 -6.31 12.67
CA ASN A 878 35.93 -7.63 12.96
C ASN A 878 34.87 -8.75 13.03
N ALA A 879 33.71 -8.55 12.39
CA ALA A 879 32.65 -9.56 12.35
C ALA A 879 33.14 -10.84 11.66
N ARG A 880 32.72 -11.99 12.18
CA ARG A 880 33.07 -13.31 11.66
C ARG A 880 31.81 -14.17 11.62
N CYS A 881 31.39 -14.59 10.44
CA CYS A 881 30.20 -15.40 10.26
C CYS A 881 30.53 -16.83 9.84
N GLY A 882 29.75 -17.75 10.39
CA GLY A 882 29.77 -19.16 10.08
C GLY A 882 28.42 -19.63 9.56
N SER A 883 28.45 -20.77 8.88
CA SER A 883 27.30 -21.46 8.32
C SER A 883 27.38 -22.93 8.70
N SER A 884 26.25 -23.62 8.68
CA SER A 884 26.22 -25.05 8.94
C SER A 884 25.24 -25.81 8.08
N ILE A 885 25.52 -27.11 7.93
CA ILE A 885 24.57 -28.10 7.44
C ILE A 885 24.54 -29.27 8.43
N TRP A 886 23.35 -29.72 8.79
CA TRP A 886 23.14 -30.85 9.69
C TRP A 886 22.01 -31.74 9.18
N ILE A 887 22.17 -33.07 9.27
CA ILE A 887 21.21 -34.05 8.73
C ILE A 887 20.72 -34.99 9.83
N SER A 888 21.65 -35.66 10.50
CA SER A 888 21.40 -36.56 11.63
C SER A 888 22.69 -36.74 12.43
N PRO A 889 22.64 -37.28 13.67
CA PRO A 889 23.84 -37.56 14.45
C PRO A 889 24.83 -38.44 13.66
N ASN A 890 26.12 -38.08 13.71
CA ASN A 890 27.24 -38.77 13.03
C ASN A 890 27.14 -38.85 11.49
N HIS A 891 26.26 -38.07 10.85
CA HIS A 891 26.20 -38.05 9.39
C HIS A 891 27.44 -37.38 8.79
N ALA A 892 28.12 -38.05 7.84
CA ALA A 892 29.41 -37.61 7.28
C ALA A 892 29.38 -36.25 6.56
N LYS A 893 28.19 -35.79 6.16
CA LYS A 893 27.98 -34.47 5.53
C LYS A 893 27.64 -33.35 6.52
N ASN A 894 27.55 -33.60 7.83
CA ASN A 894 27.40 -32.51 8.79
C ASN A 894 28.68 -31.67 8.77
N SER A 895 28.56 -30.35 8.62
CA SER A 895 29.74 -29.49 8.55
C SER A 895 29.48 -28.10 9.12
N ALA A 896 30.46 -27.60 9.88
CA ALA A 896 30.65 -26.20 10.21
C ALA A 896 31.49 -25.53 9.12
N ILE A 897 31.10 -24.34 8.65
CA ILE A 897 31.72 -23.65 7.52
C ILE A 897 31.99 -22.19 7.92
N ARG A 898 33.20 -21.70 7.65
CA ARG A 898 33.56 -20.28 7.79
C ARG A 898 33.36 -19.57 6.46
N VAL A 899 32.50 -18.55 6.43
CA VAL A 899 32.10 -17.92 5.16
C VAL A 899 33.18 -16.95 4.63
N PRO A 900 33.60 -17.05 3.36
CA PRO A 900 34.70 -16.24 2.78
C PRO A 900 34.24 -14.87 2.22
N SER A 901 33.38 -14.14 2.94
CA SER A 901 32.75 -12.90 2.43
C SER A 901 33.41 -11.63 2.99
N PRO A 902 33.64 -10.57 2.19
CA PRO A 902 34.08 -9.26 2.74
C PRO A 902 33.01 -8.63 3.67
N HIS A 903 31.75 -9.04 3.51
CA HIS A 903 30.66 -8.66 4.40
C HIS A 903 30.30 -9.84 5.30
N GLN A 904 30.56 -9.70 6.60
CA GLN A 904 30.36 -10.75 7.60
C GLN A 904 29.14 -10.38 8.46
N SER A 905 28.06 -11.16 8.36
CA SER A 905 26.82 -10.92 9.11
C SER A 905 26.03 -12.22 9.29
N ASN A 906 25.05 -12.23 10.19
CA ASN A 906 24.21 -13.42 10.40
C ASN A 906 23.48 -13.84 9.11
N GLN A 907 22.92 -12.86 8.40
CA GLN A 907 22.21 -13.07 7.14
C GLN A 907 23.12 -13.67 6.04
N VAL A 908 24.41 -13.30 6.05
CA VAL A 908 25.40 -13.88 5.12
C VAL A 908 25.62 -15.36 5.45
N GLY A 909 25.78 -15.69 6.74
CA GLY A 909 25.87 -17.07 7.23
C GLY A 909 24.66 -17.92 6.83
N GLU A 910 23.45 -17.39 6.99
CA GLU A 910 22.21 -18.11 6.68
C GLU A 910 22.08 -18.45 5.19
N VAL A 911 22.41 -17.52 4.29
CA VAL A 911 22.34 -17.78 2.83
C VAL A 911 23.49 -18.67 2.36
N ALA A 912 24.69 -18.51 2.94
CA ALA A 912 25.83 -19.38 2.65
C ALA A 912 25.56 -20.84 3.08
N ALA A 913 24.81 -21.06 4.16
CA ALA A 913 24.38 -22.38 4.60
C ALA A 913 23.46 -23.07 3.56
N ILE A 914 22.56 -22.33 2.92
CA ILE A 914 21.74 -22.83 1.82
C ILE A 914 22.61 -23.21 0.61
N ILE A 915 23.59 -22.37 0.24
CA ILE A 915 24.52 -22.65 -0.86
C ILE A 915 25.29 -23.95 -0.58
N ALA A 916 25.81 -24.10 0.65
CA ALA A 916 26.53 -25.29 1.08
C ALA A 916 25.65 -26.54 1.06
N ALA A 917 24.42 -26.45 1.57
CA ALA A 917 23.46 -27.55 1.53
C ALA A 917 23.17 -27.98 0.09
N VAL A 918 22.83 -27.04 -0.80
CA VAL A 918 22.47 -27.37 -2.18
C VAL A 918 23.65 -27.98 -2.95
N ASN A 919 24.89 -27.51 -2.73
CA ASN A 919 26.09 -28.08 -3.35
C ASN A 919 26.43 -29.48 -2.81
N SER A 920 26.11 -29.76 -1.55
CA SER A 920 26.45 -31.02 -0.90
C SER A 920 25.62 -32.21 -1.40
N PHE A 921 24.49 -31.97 -2.07
CA PHE A 921 23.58 -33.03 -2.53
C PHE A 921 23.42 -33.08 -4.05
N PRO A 922 23.40 -34.29 -4.66
CA PRO A 922 23.19 -34.44 -6.10
C PRO A 922 21.94 -33.70 -6.60
N LYS A 923 22.03 -33.12 -7.81
CA LYS A 923 20.98 -32.28 -8.42
C LYS A 923 19.65 -33.00 -8.67
N PHE A 924 19.66 -34.33 -8.73
CA PHE A 924 18.49 -35.19 -8.97
C PHE A 924 17.77 -35.64 -7.71
N LEU A 925 18.29 -35.32 -6.53
CA LEU A 925 17.71 -35.74 -5.25
C LEU A 925 16.74 -34.67 -4.72
N PRO A 926 15.49 -35.01 -4.34
CA PRO A 926 14.60 -34.06 -3.67
C PRO A 926 15.19 -33.61 -2.33
N LEU A 927 15.11 -32.32 -2.04
CA LEU A 927 15.73 -31.71 -0.86
C LEU A 927 14.69 -30.90 -0.06
N THR A 928 14.63 -31.12 1.25
CA THR A 928 13.90 -30.26 2.20
C THR A 928 14.93 -29.53 3.06
N ILE A 929 15.01 -28.21 2.93
CA ILE A 929 15.92 -27.36 3.72
C ILE A 929 15.12 -26.74 4.88
N ILE A 930 15.54 -27.01 6.11
CA ILE A 930 14.94 -26.51 7.34
C ILE A 930 15.87 -25.43 7.93
N LEU A 931 15.32 -24.26 8.22
CA LEU A 931 16.06 -23.14 8.79
C LEU A 931 15.14 -22.17 9.54
N ASP A 932 15.69 -21.38 10.44
CA ASP A 932 14.94 -20.38 11.22
C ASP A 932 14.98 -18.96 10.62
N SER A 933 15.73 -18.77 9.52
CA SER A 933 15.77 -17.51 8.78
C SER A 933 14.62 -17.36 7.78
N LYS A 934 13.57 -16.65 8.19
CA LYS A 934 12.54 -16.18 7.24
C LYS A 934 13.13 -15.24 6.18
N TYR A 935 14.19 -14.50 6.48
CA TYR A 935 14.86 -13.62 5.51
C TYR A 935 15.42 -14.42 4.33
N ALA A 936 16.18 -15.48 4.59
CA ALA A 936 16.77 -16.32 3.55
C ALA A 936 15.70 -17.07 2.74
N ILE A 937 14.69 -17.66 3.42
CA ILE A 937 13.56 -18.32 2.75
C ILE A 937 12.81 -17.33 1.85
N ASN A 938 12.41 -16.17 2.38
CA ASN A 938 11.64 -15.19 1.63
C ASN A 938 12.47 -14.56 0.50
N GLY A 939 13.78 -14.40 0.68
CA GLY A 939 14.69 -13.94 -0.36
C GLY A 939 14.69 -14.86 -1.59
N LEU A 940 14.74 -16.17 -1.39
CA LEU A 940 14.77 -17.18 -2.47
C LEU A 940 13.40 -17.61 -2.99
N THR A 941 12.31 -17.18 -2.35
CA THR A 941 10.95 -17.60 -2.76
C THR A 941 10.05 -16.42 -3.08
N THR A 942 9.81 -15.53 -2.11
CA THR A 942 8.84 -14.43 -2.24
C THR A 942 9.42 -13.23 -2.99
N HIS A 943 10.66 -12.88 -2.68
CA HIS A 943 11.29 -11.65 -3.14
C HIS A 943 12.10 -11.84 -4.41
N LEU A 944 12.55 -13.07 -4.68
CA LEU A 944 13.46 -13.40 -5.78
C LEU A 944 13.05 -12.74 -7.10
N HIS A 945 11.81 -12.96 -7.55
CA HIS A 945 11.32 -12.39 -8.81
C HIS A 945 11.32 -10.85 -8.82
N THR A 946 10.95 -10.21 -7.70
CA THR A 946 10.93 -8.75 -7.60
C THR A 946 12.35 -8.17 -7.55
N TRP A 947 13.26 -8.82 -6.82
CA TRP A 947 14.67 -8.41 -6.76
C TRP A 947 15.34 -8.56 -8.12
N GLU A 948 15.09 -9.68 -8.79
CA GLU A 948 15.51 -9.90 -10.16
C GLU A 948 14.95 -8.82 -11.07
N ASP A 949 13.64 -8.55 -11.08
CA ASP A 949 13.03 -7.50 -11.91
C ASP A 949 13.60 -6.09 -11.64
N HIS A 950 13.94 -5.77 -10.40
CA HIS A 950 14.61 -4.50 -10.07
C HIS A 950 16.13 -4.52 -10.31
N GLY A 951 16.67 -5.59 -10.86
CA GLY A 951 18.11 -5.72 -11.16
C GLY A 951 18.99 -5.78 -9.94
N TRP A 952 18.46 -6.24 -8.80
CA TRP A 952 19.13 -6.30 -7.51
C TRP A 952 19.57 -4.94 -6.95
N ILE A 953 19.06 -3.83 -7.51
CA ILE A 953 19.41 -2.47 -7.10
C ILE A 953 18.94 -2.21 -5.67
N GLY A 954 19.89 -1.92 -4.78
CA GLY A 954 19.64 -1.67 -3.35
C GLY A 954 19.26 -2.91 -2.54
N VAL A 955 19.50 -4.12 -3.04
CA VAL A 955 19.39 -5.37 -2.29
C VAL A 955 20.73 -5.67 -1.61
N LYS A 956 20.73 -6.02 -0.32
CA LYS A 956 21.93 -6.44 0.40
C LYS A 956 22.26 -7.90 0.09
N ASN A 957 23.54 -8.28 0.13
CA ASN A 957 24.01 -9.66 -0.04
C ASN A 957 23.65 -10.30 -1.41
N THR A 958 23.59 -9.47 -2.46
CA THR A 958 23.13 -9.86 -3.79
C THR A 958 23.85 -11.08 -4.38
N ASP A 959 25.18 -11.14 -4.27
CA ASP A 959 25.97 -12.21 -4.90
C ASP A 959 25.65 -13.60 -4.32
N LEU A 960 25.39 -13.68 -3.01
CA LEU A 960 24.97 -14.91 -2.34
C LEU A 960 23.59 -15.36 -2.82
N PHE A 961 22.62 -14.44 -2.89
CA PHE A 961 21.28 -14.77 -3.40
C PHE A 961 21.29 -15.18 -4.87
N LYS A 962 22.08 -14.50 -5.71
CA LYS A 962 22.26 -14.88 -7.12
C LYS A 962 22.85 -16.29 -7.23
N ARG A 963 23.89 -16.60 -6.44
CA ARG A 963 24.50 -17.93 -6.41
C ARG A 963 23.53 -19.01 -5.93
N ALA A 964 22.81 -18.76 -4.84
CA ALA A 964 21.81 -19.68 -4.31
C ALA A 964 20.67 -19.91 -5.32
N ALA A 965 20.14 -18.86 -5.95
CA ALA A 965 19.11 -18.97 -6.97
C ALA A 965 19.59 -19.78 -8.19
N PHE A 966 20.82 -19.54 -8.65
CA PHE A 966 21.46 -20.35 -9.71
C PHE A 966 21.51 -21.84 -9.34
N LEU A 967 22.02 -22.16 -8.14
CA LEU A 967 22.18 -23.55 -7.71
C LEU A 967 20.84 -24.26 -7.59
N LEU A 968 19.83 -23.60 -7.04
CA LEU A 968 18.47 -24.12 -6.92
C LEU A 968 17.81 -24.35 -8.29
N ARG A 969 17.97 -23.40 -9.22
CA ARG A 969 17.49 -23.53 -10.60
C ARG A 969 18.21 -24.62 -11.38
N SER A 970 19.47 -24.89 -11.06
CA SER A 970 20.26 -25.94 -11.70
C SER A 970 19.87 -27.36 -11.27
N ARG A 971 18.95 -27.52 -10.32
CA ARG A 971 18.49 -28.84 -9.85
C ARG A 971 17.41 -29.39 -10.77
N ILE A 972 17.40 -30.71 -10.93
CA ILE A 972 16.38 -31.43 -11.72
C ILE A 972 15.34 -32.14 -10.83
N ALA A 973 15.35 -31.86 -9.52
CA ALA A 973 14.39 -32.33 -8.53
C ALA A 973 13.87 -31.19 -7.65
N THR A 974 12.78 -31.43 -6.92
CA THR A 974 12.13 -30.42 -6.08
C THR A 974 13.01 -30.02 -4.89
N THR A 975 13.02 -28.73 -4.59
CA THR A 975 13.58 -28.20 -3.33
C THR A 975 12.47 -27.48 -2.57
N ASP A 976 12.27 -27.91 -1.33
CA ASP A 976 11.27 -27.36 -0.42
C ASP A 976 11.98 -26.69 0.77
N PHE A 977 11.49 -25.53 1.19
CA PHE A 977 11.94 -24.81 2.38
C PHE A 977 10.92 -24.96 3.49
N GLN A 978 11.37 -25.20 4.73
CA GLN A 978 10.51 -25.22 5.90
C GLN A 978 11.10 -24.32 6.97
N TRP A 979 10.28 -23.39 7.45
CA TRP A 979 10.67 -22.55 8.55
C TRP A 979 10.48 -23.29 9.88
N VAL A 980 11.42 -23.12 10.81
CA VAL A 980 11.30 -23.53 12.20
C VAL A 980 11.60 -22.34 13.10
N LYS A 981 11.01 -22.34 14.29
CA LYS A 981 11.31 -21.29 15.27
C LYS A 981 12.71 -21.54 15.84
N GLY A 982 13.58 -20.53 15.81
CA GLY A 982 14.87 -20.58 16.49
C GLY A 982 14.72 -20.83 18.00
N HIS A 983 15.67 -21.58 18.57
CA HIS A 983 15.71 -21.94 20.00
C HIS A 983 14.42 -22.59 20.55
N SER A 984 13.76 -23.43 19.74
CA SER A 984 12.47 -24.04 20.10
C SER A 984 12.54 -25.51 20.56
N GLY A 985 13.71 -26.06 20.90
CA GLY A 985 13.85 -27.48 21.26
C GLY A 985 13.98 -28.43 20.06
N THR A 986 14.15 -27.93 18.83
CA THR A 986 14.28 -28.79 17.64
C THR A 986 15.74 -29.23 17.49
N LEU A 987 16.03 -30.49 17.86
CA LEU A 987 17.39 -31.06 17.86
C LEU A 987 18.22 -30.70 16.62
N GLY A 988 17.66 -30.87 15.42
CA GLY A 988 18.40 -30.58 14.18
C GLY A 988 18.73 -29.10 13.98
N ASN A 989 17.87 -28.19 14.44
CA ASN A 989 18.14 -26.75 14.39
C ASN A 989 19.19 -26.36 15.44
N GLU A 990 19.11 -26.94 16.63
CA GLU A 990 20.07 -26.67 17.73
C GLU A 990 21.48 -27.15 17.39
N GLU A 991 21.59 -28.33 16.77
CA GLU A 991 22.89 -28.82 16.28
C GLU A 991 23.40 -27.97 15.10
N SER A 992 22.51 -27.48 14.23
CA SER A 992 22.89 -26.56 13.16
C SER A 992 23.41 -25.23 13.73
N ASP A 993 22.75 -24.64 14.72
CA ASP A 993 23.20 -23.42 15.41
C ASP A 993 24.57 -23.60 16.06
N ARG A 994 24.75 -24.73 16.78
CA ARG A 994 26.04 -25.10 17.38
C ARG A 994 27.15 -25.18 16.33
N LEU A 995 26.92 -25.88 15.21
CA LEU A 995 27.87 -25.98 14.11
C LEU A 995 28.12 -24.63 13.40
N ALA A 996 27.12 -23.76 13.31
CA ALA A 996 27.28 -22.45 12.68
C ALA A 996 28.19 -21.55 13.53
N ARG A 997 28.04 -21.60 14.87
CA ARG A 997 28.93 -20.93 15.82
C ARG A 997 30.36 -21.47 15.75
N GLU A 998 30.54 -22.79 15.68
CA GLU A 998 31.86 -23.40 15.42
C GLU A 998 32.46 -22.91 14.10
N GLY A 999 31.64 -22.78 13.05
CA GLY A 999 32.04 -22.24 11.76
C GLY A 999 32.52 -20.79 11.87
N ALA A 1000 31.85 -19.97 12.68
CA ALA A 1000 32.24 -18.58 12.91
C ALA A 1000 33.56 -18.47 13.70
N ASP A 1001 33.85 -19.43 14.57
CA ASP A 1001 35.08 -19.47 15.38
C ASP A 1001 36.30 -20.05 14.67
N LYS A 1002 36.13 -20.70 13.51
CA LYS A 1002 37.26 -21.20 12.73
C LYS A 1002 38.26 -20.07 12.40
N PRO A 1003 39.58 -20.34 12.48
CA PRO A 1003 40.60 -19.32 12.20
C PRO A 1003 40.65 -18.94 10.72
N ASN A 1004 40.45 -19.92 9.82
CA ASN A 1004 40.58 -19.75 8.38
C ASN A 1004 39.21 -19.85 7.69
N GLU A 1005 39.04 -19.11 6.59
CA GLU A 1005 37.85 -19.16 5.75
C GLU A 1005 37.80 -20.45 4.92
N ASP A 1006 36.61 -21.03 4.79
CA ASP A 1006 36.36 -22.19 3.93
C ASP A 1006 36.10 -21.72 2.49
N ILE A 1007 36.32 -22.60 1.50
CA ILE A 1007 36.11 -22.28 0.09
C ILE A 1007 34.62 -22.32 -0.24
N LEU A 1008 34.04 -21.17 -0.58
CA LEU A 1008 32.68 -21.04 -1.08
C LEU A 1008 32.66 -20.20 -2.36
N SER A 1009 32.56 -20.84 -3.53
CA SER A 1009 32.47 -20.11 -4.79
C SER A 1009 31.12 -19.40 -4.93
N LEU A 1010 31.19 -18.08 -5.12
CA LEU A 1010 30.05 -17.19 -5.39
C LEU A 1010 29.84 -16.92 -6.88
N GLU A 1011 30.64 -17.55 -7.75
CA GLU A 1011 30.56 -17.33 -9.19
C GLU A 1011 29.23 -17.84 -9.76
N VAL A 1012 28.60 -17.04 -10.61
CA VAL A 1012 27.38 -17.43 -11.32
C VAL A 1012 27.71 -17.53 -12.80
N PRO A 1013 27.49 -18.70 -13.44
CA PRO A 1013 27.66 -18.84 -14.88
C PRO A 1013 26.85 -17.81 -15.65
N THR A 1014 27.40 -17.30 -16.74
CA THR A 1014 26.79 -16.22 -17.54
C THR A 1014 25.42 -16.58 -18.10
N GLU A 1015 25.11 -17.88 -18.26
CA GLU A 1015 23.81 -18.37 -18.72
C GLU A 1015 22.71 -18.11 -17.68
N PHE A 1016 23.06 -18.08 -16.40
CA PHE A 1016 22.12 -17.95 -15.27
C PHE A 1016 22.17 -16.58 -14.59
N ASP A 1017 23.11 -15.70 -14.96
CA ASP A 1017 23.24 -14.36 -14.38
C ASP A 1017 22.27 -13.37 -15.03
N LEU A 1018 21.13 -13.13 -14.37
CA LEU A 1018 20.16 -12.13 -14.79
C LEU A 1018 20.58 -10.73 -14.30
N GLN A 1019 21.02 -9.89 -15.25
CA GLN A 1019 21.57 -8.56 -14.98
C GLN A 1019 20.65 -7.40 -15.35
N GLY A 1020 20.94 -6.23 -14.76
CA GLY A 1020 20.20 -5.00 -15.01
C GLY A 1020 18.77 -5.04 -14.48
N ALA A 1021 18.08 -3.90 -14.46
CA ALA A 1021 16.67 -3.81 -14.06
C ALA A 1021 15.76 -3.95 -15.29
N LYS A 1022 14.66 -4.69 -15.15
CA LYS A 1022 13.65 -4.84 -16.21
C LYS A 1022 12.97 -3.50 -16.48
N LEU A 1023 12.96 -3.11 -17.75
CA LEU A 1023 12.50 -1.78 -18.16
C LEU A 1023 10.99 -1.58 -17.92
N ALA A 1024 10.19 -2.63 -18.13
CA ALA A 1024 8.74 -2.58 -17.92
C ALA A 1024 8.32 -2.44 -16.44
N SER A 1025 9.17 -2.87 -15.49
CA SER A 1025 8.90 -2.82 -14.06
C SER A 1025 9.67 -1.74 -13.31
N ILE A 1026 10.59 -1.02 -13.96
CA ILE A 1026 11.44 -0.06 -13.28
C ILE A 1026 10.65 1.18 -12.84
N SER A 1027 10.73 1.53 -11.56
CA SER A 1027 10.18 2.79 -11.05
C SER A 1027 11.21 3.91 -11.16
N GLN A 1028 10.75 5.16 -11.15
CA GLN A 1028 11.64 6.34 -11.13
C GLN A 1028 12.65 6.29 -9.97
N ALA A 1029 12.25 5.76 -8.81
CA ALA A 1029 13.14 5.64 -7.64
C ALA A 1029 14.26 4.61 -7.88
N ILE A 1030 13.93 3.46 -8.47
CA ILE A 1030 14.92 2.43 -8.82
C ILE A 1030 15.85 2.93 -9.93
N ALA A 1031 15.30 3.61 -10.95
CA ALA A 1031 16.11 4.21 -12.01
C ALA A 1031 17.09 5.27 -11.46
N TYR A 1032 16.63 6.14 -10.57
CA TYR A 1032 17.49 7.14 -9.95
C TYR A 1032 18.60 6.50 -9.11
N ARG A 1033 18.27 5.48 -8.30
CA ARG A 1033 19.27 4.74 -7.52
C ARG A 1033 20.27 4.02 -8.42
N GLY A 1034 19.82 3.32 -9.46
CA GLY A 1034 20.71 2.67 -10.43
C GLY A 1034 21.65 3.66 -11.13
N ILE A 1035 21.16 4.87 -11.45
CA ILE A 1035 22.02 5.95 -11.98
C ILE A 1035 23.04 6.39 -10.94
N GLN A 1036 22.66 6.51 -9.66
CA GLN A 1036 23.60 6.85 -8.58
C GLN A 1036 24.66 5.75 -8.40
N ASP A 1037 24.24 4.49 -8.32
CA ASP A 1037 25.13 3.34 -8.17
C ASP A 1037 26.13 3.23 -9.35
N SER A 1038 25.69 3.61 -10.56
CA SER A 1038 26.55 3.65 -11.76
C SER A 1038 27.58 4.79 -11.75
N LYS A 1039 27.36 5.86 -10.97
CA LYS A 1039 28.29 6.98 -10.82
C LYS A 1039 29.28 6.62 -9.72
N GLN A 1040 30.42 6.03 -10.08
CA GLN A 1040 31.55 5.87 -9.15
C GLN A 1040 31.90 7.24 -8.54
N HIS A 1041 31.67 7.42 -7.24
CA HIS A 1041 32.20 8.55 -6.49
C HIS A 1041 33.53 8.12 -5.91
N GLN A 1042 34.62 8.76 -6.34
CA GLN A 1042 35.87 8.61 -5.62
C GLN A 1042 35.68 9.24 -4.23
N PRO A 1043 35.86 8.47 -3.14
CA PRO A 1043 35.79 9.04 -1.81
C PRO A 1043 36.88 10.10 -1.69
N GLN A 1044 36.51 11.30 -1.25
CA GLN A 1044 37.49 12.36 -1.01
C GLN A 1044 38.43 11.92 0.12
N ASN A 1045 39.75 12.08 -0.06
CA ASN A 1045 40.77 11.66 0.90
C ASN A 1045 40.51 12.20 2.33
N THR A 1046 39.94 13.39 2.44
CA THR A 1046 39.53 14.02 3.71
C THR A 1046 38.43 13.25 4.44
N THR A 1047 37.42 12.76 3.72
CA THR A 1047 36.31 12.00 4.32
C THR A 1047 36.81 10.67 4.87
N THR A 1048 37.65 9.96 4.11
CA THR A 1048 38.26 8.70 4.55
C THR A 1048 39.14 8.90 5.78
N ARG A 1049 39.93 9.99 5.81
CA ARG A 1049 40.75 10.34 6.98
C ARG A 1049 39.91 10.63 8.22
N ASN A 1050 38.83 11.39 8.09
CA ASN A 1050 37.96 11.75 9.22
C ASN A 1050 37.22 10.53 9.78
N LEU A 1051 36.74 9.63 8.91
CA LEU A 1051 36.13 8.37 9.35
C LEU A 1051 37.14 7.49 10.09
N GLN A 1052 38.40 7.46 9.64
CA GLN A 1052 39.45 6.73 10.34
C GLN A 1052 39.75 7.31 11.73
N ILE A 1053 39.87 8.63 11.85
CA ILE A 1053 40.08 9.29 13.15
C ILE A 1053 38.92 8.98 14.11
N ALA A 1054 37.68 9.07 13.64
CA ALA A 1054 36.51 8.77 14.46
C ALA A 1054 36.48 7.29 14.89
N ARG A 1055 36.85 6.37 14.00
CA ARG A 1055 36.97 4.95 14.29
C ARG A 1055 38.04 4.67 15.33
N ASP A 1056 39.23 5.25 15.19
CA ASP A 1056 40.36 5.04 16.10
C ASP A 1056 40.01 5.56 17.50
N ALA A 1057 39.36 6.73 17.60
CA ALA A 1057 38.90 7.28 18.88
C ALA A 1057 37.83 6.42 19.57
N ILE A 1058 36.85 5.89 18.82
CA ILE A 1058 35.84 4.99 19.38
C ILE A 1058 36.47 3.67 19.82
N HIS A 1059 37.41 3.14 19.03
CA HIS A 1059 38.11 1.91 19.38
C HIS A 1059 38.97 2.08 20.65
N GLU A 1060 39.67 3.20 20.81
CA GLU A 1060 40.44 3.50 22.01
C GLU A 1060 39.56 3.58 23.27
N HIS A 1061 38.34 4.14 23.14
CA HIS A 1061 37.44 4.30 24.29
C HIS A 1061 36.61 3.06 24.61
N SER A 1062 36.16 2.31 23.60
CA SER A 1062 35.20 1.20 23.77
C SER A 1062 35.79 -0.19 23.52
N GLY A 1063 36.99 -0.28 22.95
CA GLY A 1063 37.58 -1.54 22.47
C GLY A 1063 36.90 -2.12 21.23
N VAL A 1064 35.94 -1.40 20.62
CA VAL A 1064 35.12 -1.87 19.49
C VAL A 1064 35.47 -1.12 18.21
N ILE A 1065 35.66 -1.85 17.11
CA ILE A 1065 35.93 -1.25 15.79
C ILE A 1065 34.63 -1.11 15.00
N GLU A 1066 34.16 0.13 14.86
CA GLU A 1066 32.91 0.47 14.15
C GLU A 1066 33.05 0.50 12.61
N THR A 1067 31.96 0.21 11.92
CA THR A 1067 31.84 0.32 10.46
C THR A 1067 31.52 1.75 10.02
N ASP A 1068 31.85 2.11 8.77
CA ASP A 1068 31.50 3.44 8.22
C ASP A 1068 29.99 3.73 8.30
N GLU A 1069 29.14 2.73 8.05
CA GLU A 1069 27.68 2.89 8.13
C GLU A 1069 27.22 3.21 9.57
N SER A 1070 27.84 2.58 10.57
CA SER A 1070 27.58 2.82 11.99
C SER A 1070 27.99 4.25 12.39
N LEU A 1071 29.19 4.67 11.98
CA LEU A 1071 29.69 6.04 12.22
C LEU A 1071 28.76 7.10 11.60
N TRP A 1072 28.36 6.92 10.34
CA TRP A 1072 27.47 7.84 9.66
C TRP A 1072 26.07 7.90 10.31
N LYS A 1073 25.51 6.78 10.73
CA LYS A 1073 24.24 6.78 11.46
C LYS A 1073 24.35 7.48 12.81
N GLY A 1074 25.48 7.31 13.50
CA GLY A 1074 25.79 8.04 14.74
C GLY A 1074 25.71 9.55 14.53
N THR A 1075 26.32 10.07 13.45
CA THR A 1075 26.29 11.53 13.15
C THR A 1075 24.91 12.09 12.80
N GLN A 1076 23.92 11.24 12.52
CA GLN A 1076 22.54 11.64 12.22
C GLN A 1076 21.61 11.61 13.44
N ASN A 1077 22.08 11.09 14.59
CA ASN A 1077 21.34 11.07 15.82
C ASN A 1077 21.73 12.29 16.68
N PRO A 1078 20.87 13.30 16.88
CA PRO A 1078 21.21 14.48 17.65
C PRO A 1078 21.35 14.23 19.18
N ASN A 1079 21.06 13.01 19.65
CA ASN A 1079 21.15 12.60 21.05
C ASN A 1079 22.39 11.75 21.38
N ILE A 1080 23.30 11.57 20.41
CA ILE A 1080 24.66 11.02 20.58
C ILE A 1080 25.60 12.10 20.07
#